data_AF-A0A2V5I8T0-F1
#
_entry.id   AF-A0A2V5I8T0-F1
#
_cell.length_a   1.000
_cell.length_b   1.000
_cell.length_c   1.000
_cell.angle_alpha   90.00
_cell.angle_beta   90.00
_cell.angle_gamma   90.00
#
_symmetry.space_group_name_H-M   'P 1'
#
loop_
_entity.id
_entity.type
_entity.pdbx_description
1 polymer ?
#
loop_
_entity_poly.entity_id
_entity_poly.type
_entity_poly.pdbx_seq_one_letter_code
_entity_poly.pdbx_strand_id
1 'polypeptide(L)'
;MLSNTAGYTSDDWESEIQLALDAHIDAFALNMAAGESTTTTSLPNAFAAAQKLKFHLFFSFDYAGNGPWDKNDVVSLLGQYVSNDAYYFHGSNPLVSTFEGPDNAEDWVDIKSQQFCFFVPDWSSVGAKAAMALADGVADGLFSWAAWPNGPNDMNTYVDASYIQYLDKKPYMMPISPWFFTNMPGYDKNWLWRGDDLWYTRWEQALYLAPEFIEIISWNDFGESHYIGPIVDSHNPLADSMYTAFETGEAPYNYVEGFDHSGWRQFLPYVIDLYKYNQTNIDSEGLVTWYRLNAAGACPDGGTTGNTVSQLQLEYWPKDIAQDKIFFSALLGEAGDISVTIGGVNVDATWTNTPSGGGGIYHGSVSFAGHSGSVVVSVTGSTGTITVSGQDISSGCWEGDQVENWNAWVGYSMGGAVDVDSPKLNKEVCIEGWGMGDFNGLCSYSCSLGYCPVGACVCTKLGPQPELPTSTGIQGYPAAGKDANYAGLCSFACNYGYCPSTACGTVSVPLTIPTVSPFTPDTCVAGTGENDLAGLCSFGCNYGYCPIYNCTCTATGPLNMPPAQNTSITGWAPDEDDNGLCEFACTRNYCPEPVCLDVTPDDDACGNIDDDSDECVGVFNCDFTISYTSLDALQVDMDTFDPYCVDFYVLGALYGELEATVANFTSIANTSNYDEYFKDYESYMKDQVGTQLTYFMNMSDTGAQGEGNRFFTCTLSFGGVNRTAGPCPDDLGYENRAHTVFYNLIDADGFYGNLSAEFGIEPDWVVLGGWSSTEGPYYDDKGNTACNVYDNPEAACWWHRGFPIPAQKITISDPRELMRQALPNIPNLQLSLLITELQILSGSFDGVIDDVVQTYSTAVFTLAELVDRVYSVVAIGEKIEAEKKKELILQILGGVFLIVPFLGPLSGLGDVIEGLDAALALVGTAANEATDIYTMVQDPESAPVAILSMLLDFNVGAAAGVATKDGVSAIEFDSMALRRRGMKGSDIKSVGVLFEQKMDQLESIVSKCARI
;
A
#
# COMPACT_ATOMS: atom_id res chain seq x y z
N MET A 1 -8.76 0.82 -10.75
CA MET A 1 -8.54 1.37 -9.41
C MET A 1 -7.60 2.57 -9.49
N LEU A 2 -8.06 3.74 -9.06
CA LEU A 2 -7.21 4.93 -8.99
C LEU A 2 -6.20 4.83 -7.84
N SER A 3 -6.54 4.14 -6.75
CA SER A 3 -5.65 3.87 -5.61
C SER A 3 -4.30 3.27 -6.02
N ASN A 4 -4.30 2.35 -6.99
CA ASN A 4 -3.09 1.70 -7.55
C ASN A 4 -2.26 2.60 -8.49
N THR A 5 -2.48 3.92 -8.47
CA THR A 5 -1.81 4.89 -9.37
C THR A 5 -1.17 6.05 -8.61
N ALA A 6 -0.96 5.91 -7.30
CA ALA A 6 -0.39 6.96 -6.46
C ALA A 6 0.98 7.47 -6.96
N GLY A 7 1.81 6.57 -7.51
CA GLY A 7 3.11 6.91 -8.11
C GLY A 7 3.06 7.35 -9.57
N TYR A 8 1.90 7.34 -10.23
CA TYR A 8 1.83 7.57 -11.68
C TYR A 8 2.02 9.04 -12.03
N THR A 9 2.98 9.27 -12.91
CA THR A 9 3.14 10.54 -13.62
C THR A 9 2.19 10.62 -14.81
N SER A 10 2.14 11.78 -15.48
CA SER A 10 1.41 11.90 -16.75
C SER A 10 1.95 10.95 -17.82
N ASP A 11 3.25 10.64 -17.85
CA ASP A 11 3.84 9.76 -18.86
C ASP A 11 3.46 8.28 -18.61
N ASP A 12 3.31 7.89 -17.34
CA ASP A 12 2.82 6.56 -16.98
C ASP A 12 1.36 6.39 -17.40
N TRP A 13 0.51 7.37 -17.08
CA TRP A 13 -0.88 7.40 -17.56
C TRP A 13 -0.99 7.40 -19.09
N GLU A 14 -0.12 8.12 -19.80
CA GLU A 14 -0.07 8.08 -21.26
C GLU A 14 0.28 6.68 -21.78
N SER A 15 1.19 5.97 -21.12
CA SER A 15 1.57 4.61 -21.49
C SER A 15 0.41 3.63 -21.31
N GLU A 16 -0.28 3.71 -20.17
CA GLU A 16 -1.49 2.91 -19.90
C GLU A 16 -2.61 3.18 -20.92
N ILE A 17 -2.89 4.47 -21.17
CA ILE A 17 -3.92 4.89 -22.12
C ILE A 17 -3.56 4.46 -23.54
N GLN A 18 -2.28 4.50 -23.91
CA GLN A 18 -1.85 4.02 -25.23
C GLN A 18 -2.11 2.53 -25.38
N LEU A 19 -1.83 1.71 -24.35
CA LEU A 19 -2.15 0.28 -24.37
C LEU A 19 -3.66 0.03 -24.45
N ALA A 20 -4.48 0.86 -23.80
CA ALA A 20 -5.93 0.77 -23.89
C ALA A 20 -6.46 1.14 -25.27
N LEU A 21 -5.91 2.19 -25.89
CA LEU A 21 -6.20 2.58 -27.28
C LEU A 21 -5.81 1.47 -28.26
N ASP A 22 -4.63 0.88 -28.08
CA ASP A 22 -4.16 -0.25 -28.91
C ASP A 22 -5.06 -1.48 -28.77
N ALA A 23 -5.68 -1.66 -27.60
CA ALA A 23 -6.70 -2.67 -27.33
C ALA A 23 -8.13 -2.27 -27.78
N HIS A 24 -8.31 -1.08 -28.36
CA HIS A 24 -9.59 -0.49 -28.80
C HIS A 24 -10.60 -0.17 -27.68
N ILE A 25 -10.12 0.00 -26.45
CA ILE A 25 -10.93 0.45 -25.31
C ILE A 25 -11.26 1.95 -25.51
N ASP A 26 -12.49 2.36 -25.22
CA ASP A 26 -12.94 3.74 -25.44
C ASP A 26 -12.65 4.68 -24.27
N ALA A 27 -12.75 4.15 -23.05
CA ALA A 27 -12.64 4.93 -21.84
C ALA A 27 -12.18 4.10 -20.64
N PHE A 28 -11.66 4.77 -19.60
CA PHE A 28 -11.50 4.19 -18.28
C PHE A 28 -12.60 4.66 -17.31
N ALA A 29 -13.18 3.70 -16.60
CA ALA A 29 -13.95 3.93 -15.39
C ALA A 29 -12.98 4.15 -14.23
N LEU A 30 -12.87 5.39 -13.74
CA LEU A 30 -11.99 5.71 -12.62
C LEU A 30 -12.71 5.37 -11.31
N ASN A 31 -12.51 4.14 -10.83
CA ASN A 31 -12.91 3.73 -9.48
C ASN A 31 -12.05 4.45 -8.43
N MET A 32 -12.70 5.14 -7.48
CA MET A 32 -12.07 5.97 -6.44
C MET A 32 -12.83 5.84 -5.12
N ALA A 33 -12.15 5.55 -4.02
CA ALA A 33 -12.77 5.52 -2.70
C ALA A 33 -12.76 6.91 -2.04
N ALA A 34 -13.72 7.14 -1.13
CA ALA A 34 -13.87 8.42 -0.45
C ALA A 34 -12.63 8.75 0.41
N GLY A 35 -12.18 10.00 0.38
CA GLY A 35 -11.09 10.49 1.24
C GLY A 35 -9.67 10.07 0.85
N GLU A 36 -9.48 9.30 -0.22
CA GLU A 36 -8.14 8.88 -0.67
C GLU A 36 -7.31 10.04 -1.21
N SER A 37 -6.09 10.21 -0.67
CA SER A 37 -5.14 11.24 -1.12
C SER A 37 -4.76 11.09 -2.60
N THR A 38 -4.67 9.84 -3.09
CA THR A 38 -4.40 9.50 -4.49
C THR A 38 -5.38 10.15 -5.48
N THR A 39 -6.63 10.38 -5.07
CA THR A 39 -7.62 11.08 -5.90
C THR A 39 -7.16 12.49 -6.26
N THR A 40 -6.53 13.19 -5.31
CA THR A 40 -6.08 14.57 -5.55
C THR A 40 -4.83 14.67 -6.42
N THR A 41 -3.96 13.66 -6.40
CA THR A 41 -2.68 13.65 -7.11
C THR A 41 -2.77 13.01 -8.49
N SER A 42 -3.44 11.85 -8.62
CA SER A 42 -3.47 11.06 -9.84
C SER A 42 -4.51 11.57 -10.86
N LEU A 43 -5.65 12.06 -10.38
CA LEU A 43 -6.75 12.50 -11.25
C LEU A 43 -6.35 13.61 -12.24
N PRO A 44 -5.61 14.67 -11.85
CA PRO A 44 -5.12 15.65 -12.81
C PRO A 44 -4.19 15.06 -13.88
N ASN A 45 -3.31 14.11 -13.50
CA ASN A 45 -2.40 13.44 -14.42
C ASN A 45 -3.17 12.58 -15.44
N ALA A 46 -4.14 11.79 -14.96
CA ALA A 46 -5.00 10.97 -15.81
C ALA A 46 -5.72 11.82 -16.87
N PHE A 47 -6.37 12.92 -16.48
CA PHE A 47 -7.07 13.79 -17.44
C PHE A 47 -6.13 14.50 -18.40
N ALA A 48 -4.93 14.90 -17.96
CA ALA A 48 -3.93 15.51 -18.85
C ALA A 48 -3.47 14.52 -19.93
N ALA A 49 -3.15 13.28 -19.53
CA ALA A 49 -2.78 12.20 -20.44
C ALA A 49 -3.91 11.86 -21.41
N ALA A 50 -5.13 11.69 -20.90
CA ALA A 50 -6.32 11.38 -21.70
C ALA A 50 -6.63 12.48 -22.73
N GLN A 51 -6.53 13.76 -22.36
CA GLN A 51 -6.69 14.87 -23.31
C GLN A 51 -5.66 14.81 -24.44
N LYS A 52 -4.40 14.53 -24.10
CA LYS A 52 -3.30 14.47 -25.08
C LYS A 52 -3.53 13.34 -26.09
N LEU A 53 -3.97 12.18 -25.62
CA LEU A 53 -4.20 10.98 -26.44
C LEU A 53 -5.62 10.89 -27.02
N LYS A 54 -6.52 11.82 -26.66
CA LYS A 54 -7.95 11.83 -27.02
C LYS A 54 -8.68 10.57 -26.57
N PHE A 55 -8.31 10.08 -25.40
CA PHE A 55 -8.98 8.99 -24.71
C PHE A 55 -10.01 9.55 -23.74
N HIS A 56 -11.02 8.76 -23.38
CA HIS A 56 -12.08 9.20 -22.48
C HIS A 56 -11.92 8.66 -21.06
N LEU A 57 -12.37 9.43 -20.07
CA LEU A 57 -12.41 9.03 -18.66
C LEU A 57 -13.79 9.35 -18.10
N PHE A 58 -14.30 8.53 -17.18
CA PHE A 58 -15.48 8.87 -16.38
C PHE A 58 -15.32 8.39 -14.94
N PHE A 59 -16.12 8.96 -14.05
CA PHE A 59 -16.02 8.63 -12.62
C PHE A 59 -16.88 7.43 -12.27
N SER A 60 -16.26 6.51 -11.53
CA SER A 60 -16.95 5.47 -10.77
C SER A 60 -16.66 5.70 -9.29
N PHE A 61 -17.61 6.29 -8.57
CA PHE A 61 -17.42 6.56 -7.14
C PHE A 61 -17.59 5.26 -6.35
N ASP A 62 -16.57 4.86 -5.61
CA ASP A 62 -16.61 3.66 -4.79
C ASP A 62 -17.24 3.99 -3.43
N TYR A 63 -18.48 3.54 -3.21
CA TYR A 63 -19.22 3.75 -1.97
C TYR A 63 -18.96 2.65 -0.93
N ALA A 64 -18.25 1.58 -1.30
CA ALA A 64 -17.96 0.45 -0.42
C ALA A 64 -16.50 0.45 0.09
N GLY A 65 -15.56 1.05 -0.65
CA GLY A 65 -14.12 0.95 -0.37
C GLY A 65 -13.66 1.68 0.90
N ASN A 66 -14.16 2.89 1.17
CA ASN A 66 -13.81 3.65 2.39
C ASN A 66 -15.05 4.33 2.98
N GLY A 67 -16.19 3.62 2.91
CA GLY A 67 -17.51 4.17 3.21
C GLY A 67 -18.10 5.03 2.08
N PRO A 68 -19.35 5.49 2.26
CA PRO A 68 -20.08 6.21 1.23
C PRO A 68 -19.51 7.61 1.01
N TRP A 69 -19.51 8.05 -0.25
CA TRP A 69 -19.10 9.41 -0.61
C TRP A 69 -20.08 10.46 -0.07
N ASP A 70 -19.56 11.57 0.48
CA ASP A 70 -20.39 12.74 0.79
C ASP A 70 -20.92 13.35 -0.51
N LYS A 71 -22.23 13.63 -0.52
CA LYS A 71 -22.92 14.21 -1.68
C LYS A 71 -22.24 15.48 -2.21
N ASN A 72 -21.76 16.37 -1.34
CA ASN A 72 -21.18 17.64 -1.76
C ASN A 72 -19.82 17.42 -2.42
N ASP A 73 -19.05 16.43 -1.97
CA ASP A 73 -17.78 16.08 -2.58
C ASP A 73 -17.98 15.52 -3.99
N VAL A 74 -19.01 14.68 -4.19
CA VAL A 74 -19.41 14.20 -5.52
C VAL A 74 -19.78 15.37 -6.44
N VAL A 75 -20.65 16.29 -5.98
CA VAL A 75 -21.03 17.48 -6.75
C VAL A 75 -19.82 18.35 -7.09
N SER A 76 -18.90 18.53 -6.14
CA SER A 76 -17.67 19.32 -6.32
C SER A 76 -16.77 18.71 -7.41
N LEU A 77 -16.48 17.42 -7.32
CA LEU A 77 -15.65 16.71 -8.30
C LEU A 77 -16.28 16.71 -9.69
N LEU A 78 -17.58 16.44 -9.79
CA LEU A 78 -18.29 16.53 -11.06
C LEU A 78 -18.19 17.95 -11.62
N GLY A 79 -18.46 18.98 -10.82
CA GLY A 79 -18.34 20.38 -11.23
C GLY A 79 -16.95 20.79 -11.73
N GLN A 80 -15.90 20.14 -11.22
CA GLN A 80 -14.51 20.39 -11.63
C GLN A 80 -14.14 19.73 -12.96
N TYR A 81 -14.57 18.49 -13.20
CA TYR A 81 -14.02 17.67 -14.28
C TYR A 81 -14.97 17.40 -15.45
N VAL A 82 -16.29 17.48 -15.28
CA VAL A 82 -17.22 17.17 -16.40
C VAL A 82 -17.08 18.12 -17.58
N SER A 83 -16.55 19.34 -17.39
CA SER A 83 -16.26 20.26 -18.50
C SER A 83 -14.97 19.95 -19.27
N ASN A 84 -14.24 18.92 -18.86
CA ASN A 84 -13.01 18.47 -19.52
C ASN A 84 -13.36 17.74 -20.83
N ASP A 85 -12.67 18.07 -21.93
CA ASP A 85 -12.90 17.46 -23.24
C ASP A 85 -12.61 15.94 -23.27
N ALA A 86 -11.83 15.43 -22.32
CA ALA A 86 -11.57 13.99 -22.15
C ALA A 86 -12.63 13.30 -21.26
N TYR A 87 -13.56 14.02 -20.64
CA TYR A 87 -14.64 13.37 -19.88
C TYR A 87 -15.58 12.62 -20.85
N TYR A 88 -16.02 11.41 -20.51
CA TYR A 88 -16.92 10.63 -21.37
C TYR A 88 -18.36 11.15 -21.31
N PHE A 89 -18.97 11.35 -22.46
CA PHE A 89 -20.36 11.78 -22.58
C PHE A 89 -21.20 10.72 -23.30
N HIS A 90 -22.32 10.34 -22.68
CA HIS A 90 -23.40 9.64 -23.38
C HIS A 90 -24.31 10.68 -24.05
N GLY A 91 -24.17 10.81 -25.37
CA GLY A 91 -24.81 11.88 -26.12
C GLY A 91 -24.31 13.26 -25.67
N SER A 92 -25.14 14.02 -24.96
CA SER A 92 -24.78 15.35 -24.42
C SER A 92 -24.56 15.36 -22.91
N ASN A 93 -24.63 14.20 -22.25
CA ASN A 93 -24.66 14.12 -20.79
C ASN A 93 -23.41 13.37 -20.28
N PRO A 94 -22.73 13.89 -19.24
CA PRO A 94 -21.55 13.22 -18.69
C PRO A 94 -21.97 11.89 -18.06
N LEU A 95 -21.29 10.79 -18.39
CA LEU A 95 -21.57 9.49 -17.79
C LEU A 95 -20.93 9.42 -16.40
N VAL A 96 -21.67 8.91 -15.42
CA VAL A 96 -21.18 8.70 -14.05
C VAL A 96 -21.66 7.34 -13.56
N SER A 97 -20.79 6.61 -12.86
CA SER A 97 -21.06 5.32 -12.24
C SER A 97 -20.74 5.34 -10.74
N THR A 98 -21.12 4.27 -10.05
CA THR A 98 -20.66 3.94 -8.70
C THR A 98 -20.30 2.46 -8.62
N PHE A 99 -19.45 2.10 -7.67
CA PHE A 99 -19.40 0.75 -7.11
C PHE A 99 -20.22 0.75 -5.82
N GLU A 100 -21.30 -0.03 -5.82
CA GLU A 100 -22.31 -0.07 -4.75
C GLU A 100 -22.87 1.32 -4.36
N GLY A 101 -23.37 1.47 -3.13
CA GLY A 101 -24.06 2.66 -2.62
C GLY A 101 -25.59 2.74 -2.82
N PRO A 102 -26.37 1.62 -2.84
CA PRO A 102 -27.83 1.70 -3.00
C PRO A 102 -28.52 2.45 -1.85
N ASP A 103 -27.95 2.43 -0.64
CA ASP A 103 -28.48 3.17 0.51
C ASP A 103 -28.35 4.69 0.35
N ASN A 104 -27.47 5.15 -0.55
CA ASN A 104 -27.27 6.55 -0.92
C ASN A 104 -28.00 6.94 -2.21
N ALA A 105 -28.90 6.10 -2.74
CA ALA A 105 -29.59 6.39 -3.99
C ALA A 105 -30.37 7.73 -3.98
N GLU A 106 -30.91 8.13 -2.82
CA GLU A 106 -31.64 9.41 -2.68
C GLU A 106 -30.74 10.64 -2.87
N ASP A 107 -29.44 10.55 -2.56
CA ASP A 107 -28.51 11.65 -2.80
C ASP A 107 -28.37 11.98 -4.29
N TRP A 108 -28.52 10.97 -5.16
CA TRP A 108 -28.40 11.14 -6.61
C TRP A 108 -29.54 11.95 -7.22
N VAL A 109 -30.70 12.06 -6.55
CA VAL A 109 -31.78 12.96 -6.96
C VAL A 109 -31.31 14.41 -6.86
N ASP A 110 -30.67 14.75 -5.74
CA ASP A 110 -30.10 16.08 -5.50
C ASP A 110 -28.88 16.34 -6.37
N ILE A 111 -27.96 15.38 -6.50
CA ILE A 111 -26.74 15.50 -7.34
C ILE A 111 -27.14 15.81 -8.78
N LYS A 112 -28.03 15.01 -9.38
CA LYS A 112 -28.50 15.20 -10.77
C LYS A 112 -29.25 16.51 -10.96
N SER A 113 -29.88 17.05 -9.92
CA SER A 113 -30.56 18.35 -9.98
C SER A 113 -29.59 19.53 -10.05
N GLN A 114 -28.40 19.39 -9.47
CA GLN A 114 -27.35 20.41 -9.44
C GLN A 114 -26.41 20.31 -10.63
N GLN A 115 -26.02 19.09 -10.98
CA GLN A 115 -25.16 18.75 -12.10
C GLN A 115 -25.78 17.57 -12.84
N PHE A 116 -26.43 17.84 -13.97
CA PHE A 116 -27.05 16.77 -14.73
C PHE A 116 -26.00 15.79 -15.27
N CYS A 117 -26.18 14.50 -15.01
CA CYS A 117 -25.36 13.40 -15.50
C CYS A 117 -26.22 12.22 -15.98
N PHE A 118 -25.64 11.39 -16.84
CA PHE A 118 -26.19 10.09 -17.24
C PHE A 118 -25.67 9.04 -16.27
N PHE A 119 -26.53 8.63 -15.33
CA PHE A 119 -26.13 7.88 -14.15
C PHE A 119 -26.36 6.37 -14.33
N VAL A 120 -25.28 5.58 -14.30
CA VAL A 120 -25.28 4.12 -14.51
C VAL A 120 -24.56 3.44 -13.33
N PRO A 121 -25.17 3.37 -12.13
CA PRO A 121 -24.53 2.77 -10.97
C PRO A 121 -24.46 1.24 -11.06
N ASP A 122 -23.48 0.66 -10.37
CA ASP A 122 -23.55 -0.71 -9.90
C ASP A 122 -24.24 -0.78 -8.54
N TRP A 123 -25.45 -1.34 -8.50
CA TRP A 123 -26.19 -1.66 -7.29
C TRP A 123 -26.53 -3.15 -7.27
N SER A 124 -25.54 -4.00 -7.57
CA SER A 124 -25.72 -5.44 -7.71
C SER A 124 -26.16 -6.11 -6.40
N SER A 125 -25.77 -5.58 -5.24
CA SER A 125 -26.17 -6.07 -3.91
C SER A 125 -27.69 -6.17 -3.69
N VAL A 126 -28.50 -5.31 -4.33
CA VAL A 126 -29.97 -5.34 -4.24
C VAL A 126 -30.65 -5.98 -5.46
N GLY A 127 -29.88 -6.21 -6.53
CA GLY A 127 -30.33 -6.75 -7.81
C GLY A 127 -31.15 -5.79 -8.67
N ALA A 128 -31.17 -6.03 -9.98
CA ALA A 128 -31.68 -5.09 -11.00
C ALA A 128 -33.09 -4.53 -10.75
N LYS A 129 -34.04 -5.37 -10.30
CA LYS A 129 -35.42 -4.93 -10.08
C LYS A 129 -35.55 -3.92 -8.94
N ALA A 130 -34.86 -4.18 -7.83
CA ALA A 130 -34.89 -3.28 -6.68
C ALA A 130 -34.08 -2.02 -6.99
N ALA A 131 -32.88 -2.18 -7.57
CA ALA A 131 -32.02 -1.08 -8.02
C ALA A 131 -32.78 -0.07 -8.91
N MET A 132 -33.54 -0.54 -9.90
CA MET A 132 -34.33 0.34 -10.77
C MET A 132 -35.48 1.09 -10.09
N ALA A 133 -35.89 0.67 -8.90
CA ALA A 133 -36.95 1.31 -8.13
C ALA A 133 -36.43 2.31 -7.09
N LEU A 134 -35.13 2.30 -6.78
CA LEU A 134 -34.53 3.20 -5.81
C LEU A 134 -34.65 4.66 -6.25
N ALA A 135 -34.92 5.54 -5.28
CA ALA A 135 -35.06 6.98 -5.45
C ALA A 135 -35.96 7.37 -6.65
N ASP A 136 -37.13 6.73 -6.75
CA ASP A 136 -38.12 6.92 -7.83
C ASP A 136 -37.55 6.70 -9.25
N GLY A 137 -36.58 5.79 -9.38
CA GLY A 137 -35.97 5.42 -10.66
C GLY A 137 -34.91 6.41 -11.15
N VAL A 138 -34.12 6.97 -10.23
CA VAL A 138 -33.07 7.98 -10.48
C VAL A 138 -32.00 7.53 -11.49
N ALA A 139 -31.70 6.23 -11.55
CA ALA A 139 -30.71 5.63 -12.44
C ALA A 139 -31.16 5.66 -13.91
N ASP A 140 -30.28 6.08 -14.82
CA ASP A 140 -30.55 6.12 -16.26
C ASP A 140 -30.20 4.80 -16.97
N GLY A 141 -29.33 4.00 -16.36
CA GLY A 141 -28.99 2.62 -16.71
C GLY A 141 -28.49 1.89 -15.46
N LEU A 142 -28.06 0.63 -15.60
CA LEU A 142 -27.39 -0.09 -14.52
C LEU A 142 -26.16 -0.83 -15.03
N PHE A 143 -25.12 -0.83 -14.22
CA PHE A 143 -23.98 -1.73 -14.31
C PHE A 143 -24.23 -2.94 -13.38
N SER A 144 -23.66 -4.09 -13.72
CA SER A 144 -23.70 -5.30 -12.89
C SER A 144 -22.29 -5.75 -12.58
N TRP A 145 -22.01 -6.16 -11.34
CA TRP A 145 -20.74 -6.75 -10.93
C TRP A 145 -20.65 -8.27 -11.17
N ALA A 146 -21.71 -8.90 -11.70
CA ALA A 146 -21.79 -10.35 -11.88
C ALA A 146 -21.01 -10.82 -13.13
N ALA A 147 -19.68 -10.73 -13.10
CA ALA A 147 -18.80 -11.13 -14.21
C ALA A 147 -18.42 -12.61 -14.20
N TRP A 148 -18.51 -13.27 -13.04
CA TRP A 148 -17.99 -14.61 -12.80
C TRP A 148 -19.10 -15.63 -12.52
N PRO A 149 -18.87 -16.92 -12.85
CA PRO A 149 -19.85 -17.97 -12.62
C PRO A 149 -20.01 -18.31 -11.14
N ASN A 150 -21.20 -18.77 -10.77
CA ASN A 150 -21.45 -19.31 -9.44
C ASN A 150 -20.99 -20.77 -9.33
N GLY A 151 -20.07 -21.04 -8.42
CA GLY A 151 -19.56 -22.38 -8.14
C GLY A 151 -18.84 -23.00 -9.34
N PRO A 152 -18.83 -24.33 -9.49
CA PRO A 152 -18.03 -25.02 -10.51
C PRO A 152 -18.64 -24.93 -11.92
N ASN A 153 -19.68 -24.13 -12.12
CA ASN A 153 -20.43 -24.06 -13.38
C ASN A 153 -19.75 -23.15 -14.40
N ASP A 154 -20.07 -23.32 -15.68
CA ASP A 154 -19.70 -22.34 -16.69
C ASP A 154 -20.58 -21.08 -16.56
N MET A 155 -20.07 -19.95 -17.05
CA MET A 155 -20.78 -18.68 -17.00
C MET A 155 -22.07 -18.71 -17.82
N ASN A 156 -23.15 -18.16 -17.26
CA ASN A 156 -24.46 -18.07 -17.89
C ASN A 156 -24.90 -16.61 -18.05
N THR A 157 -26.04 -16.40 -18.70
CA THR A 157 -26.58 -15.06 -19.01
C THR A 157 -27.89 -14.73 -18.29
N TYR A 158 -28.27 -15.49 -17.26
CA TYR A 158 -29.55 -15.27 -16.59
C TYR A 158 -29.58 -13.96 -15.79
N VAL A 159 -28.45 -13.56 -15.19
CA VAL A 159 -28.33 -12.27 -14.53
C VAL A 159 -28.42 -11.15 -15.57
N ASP A 160 -27.66 -11.22 -16.67
CA ASP A 160 -27.72 -10.23 -17.75
C ASP A 160 -29.16 -10.08 -18.30
N ALA A 161 -29.85 -11.20 -18.53
CA ALA A 161 -31.24 -11.22 -19.00
C ALA A 161 -32.19 -10.52 -18.01
N SER A 162 -31.94 -10.65 -16.70
CA SER A 162 -32.72 -9.94 -15.69
C SER A 162 -32.50 -8.43 -15.74
N TYR A 163 -31.27 -7.96 -15.94
CA TYR A 163 -30.97 -6.54 -16.11
C TYR A 163 -31.66 -5.99 -17.36
N ILE A 164 -31.48 -6.65 -18.52
CA ILE A 164 -32.12 -6.27 -19.79
C ILE A 164 -33.65 -6.19 -19.62
N GLN A 165 -34.25 -7.12 -18.89
CA GLN A 165 -35.69 -7.14 -18.65
C GLN A 165 -36.15 -5.95 -17.78
N TYR A 166 -35.50 -5.71 -16.64
CA TYR A 166 -35.96 -4.71 -15.66
C TYR A 166 -35.59 -3.28 -16.02
N LEU A 167 -34.54 -3.09 -16.82
CA LEU A 167 -34.18 -1.78 -17.37
C LEU A 167 -35.22 -1.25 -18.36
N ASP A 168 -36.07 -2.11 -18.95
CA ASP A 168 -37.13 -1.74 -19.90
C ASP A 168 -36.66 -0.70 -20.94
N LYS A 169 -35.59 -1.07 -21.68
CA LYS A 169 -34.91 -0.26 -22.72
C LYS A 169 -33.97 0.83 -22.21
N LYS A 170 -33.81 1.02 -20.91
CA LYS A 170 -32.66 1.76 -20.38
C LYS A 170 -31.36 0.99 -20.66
N PRO A 171 -30.20 1.65 -20.77
CA PRO A 171 -28.95 0.98 -21.08
C PRO A 171 -28.52 0.02 -19.99
N TYR A 172 -28.05 -1.16 -20.42
CA TYR A 172 -27.37 -2.12 -19.58
C TYR A 172 -25.86 -2.03 -19.85
N MET A 173 -25.06 -1.92 -18.79
CA MET A 173 -23.61 -2.07 -18.84
C MET A 173 -23.24 -3.47 -18.37
N MET A 174 -22.77 -4.29 -19.30
CA MET A 174 -22.47 -5.70 -19.07
C MET A 174 -21.03 -5.87 -18.57
N PRO A 175 -20.78 -6.60 -17.48
CA PRO A 175 -19.42 -6.87 -17.02
C PRO A 175 -18.75 -7.98 -17.81
N ILE A 176 -17.47 -7.83 -18.11
CA ILE A 176 -16.60 -8.88 -18.66
C ILE A 176 -15.31 -8.91 -17.85
N SER A 177 -14.89 -10.09 -17.40
CA SER A 177 -13.67 -10.29 -16.62
C SER A 177 -12.99 -11.60 -17.02
N PRO A 178 -11.64 -11.69 -17.02
CA PRO A 178 -10.96 -12.92 -17.41
C PRO A 178 -10.81 -13.95 -16.27
N TRP A 179 -10.59 -13.49 -15.04
CA TRP A 179 -10.19 -14.33 -13.89
C TRP A 179 -10.66 -13.69 -12.59
N PHE A 180 -10.58 -14.38 -11.46
CA PHE A 180 -10.74 -13.79 -10.13
C PHE A 180 -10.08 -14.65 -9.07
N PHE A 181 -9.20 -14.04 -8.28
CA PHE A 181 -8.62 -14.66 -7.08
C PHE A 181 -8.13 -13.55 -6.15
N THR A 182 -8.51 -13.65 -4.87
CA THR A 182 -8.04 -12.77 -3.81
C THR A 182 -7.66 -13.58 -2.58
N ASN A 183 -6.56 -13.19 -1.93
CA ASN A 183 -6.20 -13.61 -0.58
C ASN A 183 -5.61 -12.39 0.15
N MET A 184 -6.53 -11.55 0.65
CA MET A 184 -6.29 -10.29 1.34
C MET A 184 -7.12 -10.26 2.64
N PRO A 185 -6.68 -10.97 3.70
CA PRO A 185 -7.37 -11.02 4.99
C PRO A 185 -7.64 -9.66 5.63
N GLY A 186 -6.77 -8.67 5.45
CA GLY A 186 -6.97 -7.30 5.95
C GLY A 186 -8.19 -6.57 5.34
N TYR A 187 -8.77 -7.13 4.27
CA TYR A 187 -10.03 -6.67 3.68
C TYR A 187 -11.18 -7.67 3.87
N ASP A 188 -11.01 -8.69 4.71
CA ASP A 188 -11.92 -9.84 4.86
C ASP A 188 -12.16 -10.59 3.53
N LYS A 189 -11.14 -10.65 2.67
CA LYS A 189 -11.24 -11.27 1.34
C LYS A 189 -10.31 -12.46 1.16
N ASN A 190 -10.87 -13.66 1.03
CA ASN A 190 -10.10 -14.85 0.65
C ASN A 190 -10.94 -15.86 -0.13
N TRP A 191 -11.11 -15.65 -1.44
CA TRP A 191 -11.87 -16.56 -2.29
C TRP A 191 -11.45 -16.49 -3.77
N LEU A 192 -11.96 -17.43 -4.56
CA LEU A 192 -11.87 -17.41 -6.01
C LEU A 192 -13.22 -17.70 -6.67
N TRP A 193 -13.43 -17.13 -7.85
CA TRP A 193 -14.48 -17.56 -8.78
C TRP A 193 -13.83 -18.21 -10.01
N ARG A 194 -14.55 -19.13 -10.66
CA ARG A 194 -13.99 -19.91 -11.77
C ARG A 194 -13.69 -19.01 -12.98
N GLY A 195 -12.41 -18.82 -13.28
CA GLY A 195 -11.93 -18.04 -14.44
C GLY A 195 -11.65 -18.86 -15.72
N ASP A 196 -11.52 -20.18 -15.60
CA ASP A 196 -11.24 -21.18 -16.66
C ASP A 196 -11.51 -20.74 -18.12
N ASP A 197 -12.71 -21.01 -18.67
CA ASP A 197 -13.10 -20.65 -20.04
C ASP A 197 -13.77 -19.25 -20.10
N LEU A 198 -13.68 -18.46 -19.02
CA LEU A 198 -14.53 -17.29 -18.77
C LEU A 198 -14.32 -16.18 -19.78
N TRP A 199 -13.06 -15.84 -20.07
CA TRP A 199 -12.72 -14.74 -20.97
C TRP A 199 -13.34 -14.94 -22.36
N TYR A 200 -13.18 -16.13 -22.95
CA TYR A 200 -13.80 -16.47 -24.23
C TYR A 200 -15.33 -16.46 -24.12
N THR A 201 -15.87 -17.10 -23.08
CA THR A 201 -17.32 -17.26 -22.89
C THR A 201 -18.04 -15.92 -22.76
N ARG A 202 -17.54 -14.98 -21.96
CA ARG A 202 -18.18 -13.66 -21.77
C ARG A 202 -18.16 -12.82 -23.04
N TRP A 203 -17.08 -12.86 -23.83
CA TRP A 203 -17.03 -12.14 -25.11
C TRP A 203 -18.04 -12.69 -26.13
N GLU A 204 -18.17 -14.01 -26.26
CA GLU A 204 -19.21 -14.63 -27.11
C GLU A 204 -20.62 -14.27 -26.63
N GLN A 205 -20.86 -14.27 -25.32
CA GLN A 205 -22.13 -13.84 -24.73
C GLN A 205 -22.42 -12.37 -25.02
N ALA A 206 -21.42 -11.49 -24.94
CA ALA A 206 -21.58 -10.07 -25.24
C ALA A 206 -21.92 -9.81 -26.72
N LEU A 207 -21.30 -10.56 -27.64
CA LEU A 207 -21.64 -10.53 -29.07
C LEU A 207 -23.09 -10.99 -29.32
N TYR A 208 -23.60 -11.93 -28.53
CA TYR A 208 -24.98 -12.39 -28.65
C TYR A 208 -26.00 -11.42 -28.02
N LEU A 209 -25.74 -10.97 -26.79
CA LEU A 209 -26.64 -10.11 -26.04
C LEU A 209 -26.67 -8.68 -26.59
N ALA A 210 -25.55 -8.22 -27.14
CA ALA A 210 -25.35 -6.87 -27.66
C ALA A 210 -25.88 -5.79 -26.69
N PRO A 211 -25.38 -5.72 -25.43
CA PRO A 211 -25.70 -4.65 -24.50
C PRO A 211 -25.30 -3.29 -25.09
N GLU A 212 -25.70 -2.17 -24.48
CA GLU A 212 -25.27 -0.85 -24.97
C GLU A 212 -23.84 -0.51 -24.52
N PHE A 213 -23.47 -0.95 -23.33
CA PHE A 213 -22.11 -0.81 -22.80
C PHE A 213 -21.56 -2.16 -22.35
N ILE A 214 -20.24 -2.27 -22.42
CA ILE A 214 -19.46 -3.35 -21.82
C ILE A 214 -18.40 -2.68 -20.95
N GLU A 215 -18.28 -3.11 -19.70
CA GLU A 215 -17.18 -2.73 -18.83
C GLU A 215 -16.28 -3.96 -18.60
N ILE A 216 -14.99 -3.82 -18.94
CA ILE A 216 -13.99 -4.83 -18.60
C ILE A 216 -13.55 -4.58 -17.16
N ILE A 217 -13.84 -5.52 -16.26
CA ILE A 217 -13.35 -5.50 -14.88
C ILE A 217 -12.18 -6.49 -14.78
N SER A 218 -10.93 -6.02 -14.72
CA SER A 218 -10.49 -4.62 -14.63
C SER A 218 -9.21 -4.35 -15.41
N TRP A 219 -8.83 -3.06 -15.49
CA TRP A 219 -7.53 -2.68 -16.01
C TRP A 219 -6.40 -3.01 -15.03
N ASN A 220 -6.50 -2.62 -13.75
CA ASN A 220 -5.38 -2.68 -12.81
C ASN A 220 -5.79 -3.06 -11.37
N ASP A 221 -6.83 -3.89 -11.20
CA ASP A 221 -7.14 -4.45 -9.88
C ASP A 221 -6.29 -5.70 -9.63
N PHE A 222 -5.12 -5.48 -9.05
CA PHE A 222 -4.12 -6.53 -8.81
C PHE A 222 -4.51 -7.43 -7.64
N GLY A 223 -5.12 -6.86 -6.59
CA GLY A 223 -5.54 -7.59 -5.40
C GLY A 223 -6.61 -8.66 -5.71
N GLU A 224 -7.43 -8.47 -6.73
CA GLU A 224 -8.46 -9.45 -7.11
C GLU A 224 -8.09 -10.29 -8.36
N SER A 225 -6.84 -10.18 -8.82
CA SER A 225 -6.24 -10.97 -9.93
C SER A 225 -6.95 -10.87 -11.28
N HIS A 226 -7.87 -9.92 -11.47
CA HIS A 226 -8.68 -9.81 -12.69
C HIS A 226 -8.26 -8.66 -13.61
N TYR A 227 -7.06 -8.13 -13.40
CA TYR A 227 -6.44 -7.11 -14.21
C TYR A 227 -6.10 -7.63 -15.61
N ILE A 228 -6.26 -6.77 -16.61
CA ILE A 228 -5.75 -6.96 -17.96
C ILE A 228 -4.69 -5.94 -18.34
N GLY A 229 -4.30 -5.01 -17.46
CA GLY A 229 -3.26 -4.00 -17.64
C GLY A 229 -1.85 -4.58 -17.44
N PRO A 230 -0.80 -3.80 -17.72
CA PRO A 230 0.58 -4.23 -17.51
C PRO A 230 0.92 -4.31 -16.02
N ILE A 231 1.83 -5.22 -15.69
CA ILE A 231 2.48 -5.32 -14.38
C ILE A 231 3.92 -4.81 -14.50
N VAL A 232 4.49 -4.37 -13.38
CA VAL A 232 5.91 -4.01 -13.27
C VAL A 232 6.65 -4.99 -12.36
N ASP A 233 7.92 -5.22 -12.62
CA ASP A 233 8.75 -6.04 -11.75
C ASP A 233 9.05 -5.34 -10.42
N SER A 234 9.44 -6.11 -9.41
CA SER A 234 9.72 -5.62 -8.04
C SER A 234 10.89 -4.63 -7.92
N HIS A 235 11.69 -4.43 -8.97
CA HIS A 235 12.76 -3.41 -8.99
C HIS A 235 12.31 -2.12 -9.70
N ASN A 236 11.09 -2.07 -10.24
CA ASN A 236 10.53 -0.88 -10.85
C ASN A 236 10.09 0.12 -9.76
N PRO A 237 10.42 1.42 -9.86
CA PRO A 237 10.00 2.43 -8.89
C PRO A 237 8.48 2.54 -8.67
N LEU A 238 7.66 2.08 -9.63
CA LEU A 238 6.20 2.08 -9.51
C LEU A 238 5.66 0.90 -8.70
N ALA A 239 6.45 -0.15 -8.46
CA ALA A 239 6.00 -1.41 -7.86
C ALA A 239 5.35 -1.17 -6.48
N ASP A 240 6.00 -0.41 -5.61
CA ASP A 240 5.49 -0.10 -4.25
C ASP A 240 4.12 0.58 -4.29
N SER A 241 3.88 1.44 -5.30
CA SER A 241 2.62 2.17 -5.46
C SER A 241 1.51 1.39 -6.19
N MET A 242 1.89 0.44 -7.06
CA MET A 242 0.94 -0.39 -7.80
C MET A 242 0.44 -1.57 -6.95
N TYR A 243 1.26 -2.04 -6.02
CA TYR A 243 1.00 -3.24 -5.22
C TYR A 243 0.74 -2.95 -3.73
N THR A 244 0.46 -1.69 -3.36
CA THR A 244 0.17 -1.31 -1.96
C THR A 244 -0.99 -2.11 -1.35
N ALA A 245 -1.98 -2.50 -2.17
CA ALA A 245 -3.12 -3.30 -1.73
C ALA A 245 -2.73 -4.66 -1.13
N PHE A 246 -1.57 -5.24 -1.49
CA PHE A 246 -1.11 -6.49 -0.89
C PHE A 246 -0.63 -6.30 0.56
N GLU A 247 -0.01 -5.16 0.87
CA GLU A 247 0.40 -4.83 2.24
C GLU A 247 -0.82 -4.45 3.09
N THR A 248 -1.66 -3.53 2.61
CA THR A 248 -2.87 -3.11 3.33
C THR A 248 -3.88 -4.25 3.49
N GLY A 249 -3.98 -5.13 2.49
CA GLY A 249 -4.83 -6.30 2.54
C GLY A 249 -4.22 -7.48 3.32
N GLU A 250 -3.04 -7.31 3.93
CA GLU A 250 -2.33 -8.37 4.68
C GLU A 250 -2.15 -9.67 3.88
N ALA A 251 -1.93 -9.55 2.58
CA ALA A 251 -1.80 -10.72 1.71
C ALA A 251 -0.58 -11.56 2.13
N PRO A 252 -0.69 -12.89 2.18
CA PRO A 252 0.41 -13.75 2.61
C PRO A 252 1.61 -13.70 1.65
N TYR A 253 1.40 -13.27 0.41
CA TYR A 253 2.40 -13.06 -0.64
C TYR A 253 1.78 -12.27 -1.81
N ASN A 254 2.63 -11.72 -2.69
CA ASN A 254 2.18 -11.05 -3.91
C ASN A 254 1.96 -12.06 -5.04
N TYR A 255 0.71 -12.51 -5.24
CA TYR A 255 0.33 -13.47 -6.29
C TYR A 255 0.33 -12.92 -7.73
N VAL A 256 0.74 -11.66 -7.92
CA VAL A 256 0.85 -11.01 -9.23
C VAL A 256 2.29 -11.01 -9.76
N GLU A 257 3.30 -11.20 -8.91
CA GLU A 257 4.69 -11.23 -9.34
C GLU A 257 4.95 -12.39 -10.33
N GLY A 258 5.29 -12.05 -11.57
CA GLY A 258 5.55 -13.03 -12.64
C GLY A 258 4.30 -13.53 -13.40
N PHE A 259 3.11 -12.99 -13.10
CA PHE A 259 1.84 -13.37 -13.71
C PHE A 259 1.31 -12.27 -14.66
N ASP A 260 2.07 -11.93 -15.72
CA ASP A 260 1.59 -10.93 -16.70
C ASP A 260 0.33 -11.41 -17.44
N HIS A 261 -0.72 -10.60 -17.41
CA HIS A 261 -2.02 -10.87 -18.05
C HIS A 261 -2.18 -10.20 -19.42
N SER A 262 -1.13 -9.58 -19.96
CA SER A 262 -1.17 -8.85 -21.24
C SER A 262 -1.66 -9.68 -22.45
N GLY A 263 -1.58 -11.01 -22.38
CA GLY A 263 -2.14 -11.91 -23.38
C GLY A 263 -3.65 -11.78 -23.57
N TRP A 264 -4.42 -11.46 -22.51
CA TRP A 264 -5.86 -11.28 -22.63
C TRP A 264 -6.26 -10.02 -23.41
N ARG A 265 -5.35 -9.04 -23.55
CA ARG A 265 -5.60 -7.83 -24.37
C ARG A 265 -5.51 -8.08 -25.87
N GLN A 266 -4.81 -9.12 -26.31
CA GLN A 266 -4.34 -9.24 -27.70
C GLN A 266 -5.47 -9.39 -28.73
N PHE A 267 -6.59 -10.01 -28.35
CA PHE A 267 -7.75 -10.19 -29.23
C PHE A 267 -8.87 -9.17 -29.00
N LEU A 268 -8.69 -8.24 -28.05
CA LEU A 268 -9.66 -7.18 -27.79
C LEU A 268 -9.98 -6.34 -29.03
N PRO A 269 -9.02 -5.92 -29.87
CA PRO A 269 -9.32 -5.17 -31.09
C PRO A 269 -10.34 -5.89 -32.00
N TYR A 270 -10.18 -7.21 -32.19
CA TYR A 270 -11.09 -8.00 -33.01
C TYR A 270 -12.49 -8.07 -32.40
N VAL A 271 -12.63 -8.46 -31.13
CA VAL A 271 -13.96 -8.65 -30.52
C VAL A 271 -14.69 -7.33 -30.30
N ILE A 272 -13.96 -6.26 -29.94
CA ILE A 272 -14.53 -4.93 -29.74
C ILE A 272 -15.00 -4.33 -31.07
N ASP A 273 -14.21 -4.44 -32.14
CA ASP A 273 -14.61 -3.93 -33.45
C ASP A 273 -15.78 -4.73 -34.03
N LEU A 274 -15.79 -6.05 -33.85
CA LEU A 274 -16.92 -6.88 -34.26
C LEU A 274 -18.21 -6.47 -33.54
N TYR A 275 -18.13 -6.22 -32.23
CA TYR A 275 -19.25 -5.74 -31.42
C TYR A 275 -19.74 -4.35 -31.88
N LYS A 276 -18.84 -3.37 -32.04
CA LYS A 276 -19.19 -1.98 -32.41
C LYS A 276 -19.65 -1.83 -33.86
N TYR A 277 -19.00 -2.53 -34.79
CA TYR A 277 -19.16 -2.29 -36.23
C TYR A 277 -19.86 -3.42 -36.96
N ASN A 278 -20.31 -4.46 -36.24
CA ASN A 278 -21.01 -5.64 -36.75
C ASN A 278 -20.16 -6.55 -37.68
N GLN A 279 -19.00 -6.10 -38.12
CA GLN A 279 -18.02 -6.86 -38.89
C GLN A 279 -16.67 -6.19 -38.72
N THR A 280 -15.60 -6.98 -38.65
CA THR A 280 -14.22 -6.50 -38.65
C THR A 280 -13.34 -7.35 -39.55
N ASN A 281 -12.09 -6.95 -39.75
CA ASN A 281 -11.08 -7.73 -40.46
C ASN A 281 -10.15 -8.41 -39.45
N ILE A 282 -9.68 -9.61 -39.79
CA ILE A 282 -8.59 -10.28 -39.11
C ILE A 282 -7.32 -9.91 -39.88
N ASP A 283 -6.56 -8.96 -39.33
CA ASP A 283 -5.32 -8.47 -39.94
C ASP A 283 -4.08 -9.29 -39.53
N SER A 284 -4.16 -9.99 -38.40
CA SER A 284 -3.08 -10.84 -37.89
C SER A 284 -3.65 -12.03 -37.13
N GLU A 285 -2.99 -13.17 -37.28
CA GLU A 285 -3.31 -14.35 -36.49
C GLU A 285 -2.58 -14.30 -35.15
N GLY A 286 -3.09 -15.00 -34.15
CA GLY A 286 -2.44 -15.07 -32.85
C GLY A 286 -2.92 -16.25 -32.02
N LEU A 287 -2.19 -16.53 -30.95
CA LEU A 287 -2.49 -17.57 -29.98
C LEU A 287 -2.29 -16.99 -28.57
N VAL A 288 -3.29 -17.13 -27.71
CA VAL A 288 -3.28 -16.78 -26.29
C VAL A 288 -3.54 -18.06 -25.50
N THR A 289 -2.82 -18.27 -24.41
CA THR A 289 -3.01 -19.42 -23.52
C THR A 289 -2.86 -19.00 -22.06
N TRP A 290 -3.61 -19.66 -21.18
CA TRP A 290 -3.53 -19.43 -19.74
C TRP A 290 -3.80 -20.70 -18.93
N TYR A 291 -3.19 -20.78 -17.75
CA TYR A 291 -3.33 -21.91 -16.81
C TYR A 291 -2.71 -21.59 -15.46
N ARG A 292 -3.08 -22.35 -14.43
CA ARG A 292 -2.39 -22.36 -13.13
C ARG A 292 -1.13 -23.23 -13.19
N LEU A 293 -0.11 -22.85 -12.44
CA LEU A 293 1.19 -23.53 -12.45
C LEU A 293 1.23 -24.81 -11.61
N ASN A 294 0.31 -24.97 -10.65
CA ASN A 294 0.18 -26.19 -9.85
C ASN A 294 -1.14 -26.92 -10.13
N ALA A 295 -1.11 -28.24 -9.97
CA ALA A 295 -2.34 -29.02 -9.90
C ALA A 295 -3.16 -28.63 -8.67
N ALA A 296 -4.48 -28.64 -8.79
CA ALA A 296 -5.40 -28.28 -7.73
C ALA A 296 -5.15 -29.16 -6.49
N GLY A 297 -4.89 -28.52 -5.35
CA GLY A 297 -4.58 -29.21 -4.08
C GLY A 297 -3.16 -29.78 -3.98
N ALA A 298 -2.24 -29.36 -4.86
CA ALA A 298 -0.81 -29.67 -4.72
C ALA A 298 -0.14 -28.83 -3.62
N CYS A 299 -0.62 -27.59 -3.39
CA CYS A 299 -0.24 -26.72 -2.29
C CYS A 299 -1.38 -26.62 -1.23
N PRO A 300 -1.08 -26.19 0.01
CA PRO A 300 -2.10 -25.73 0.95
C PRO A 300 -2.97 -24.62 0.33
N ASP A 301 -4.28 -24.64 0.57
CA ASP A 301 -5.20 -23.64 0.01
C ASP A 301 -5.12 -22.27 0.70
N GLY A 302 -4.51 -22.17 1.88
CA GLY A 302 -4.37 -20.92 2.62
C GLY A 302 -5.70 -20.32 3.08
N GLY A 303 -6.70 -21.16 3.32
CA GLY A 303 -8.05 -20.70 3.71
C GLY A 303 -8.90 -20.20 2.54
N THR A 304 -8.39 -20.23 1.30
CA THR A 304 -9.14 -19.77 0.14
C THR A 304 -10.34 -20.68 -0.13
N THR A 305 -11.53 -20.08 -0.24
CA THR A 305 -12.75 -20.77 -0.64
C THR A 305 -13.06 -20.54 -2.13
N GLY A 306 -13.80 -21.47 -2.73
CA GLY A 306 -14.46 -21.23 -4.00
C GLY A 306 -15.84 -20.64 -3.76
N ASN A 307 -16.15 -19.47 -4.30
CA ASN A 307 -17.22 -18.57 -3.82
C ASN A 307 -16.99 -18.11 -2.36
N THR A 308 -17.84 -17.22 -1.84
CA THR A 308 -17.73 -16.72 -0.46
C THR A 308 -19.07 -16.58 0.27
N VAL A 309 -19.09 -16.95 1.55
CA VAL A 309 -20.25 -16.73 2.43
C VAL A 309 -20.54 -15.27 2.75
N SER A 310 -19.56 -14.36 2.61
CA SER A 310 -19.80 -12.92 2.81
C SER A 310 -20.82 -12.37 1.81
N GLN A 311 -20.90 -13.01 0.63
CA GLN A 311 -21.93 -12.76 -0.39
C GLN A 311 -23.12 -13.73 -0.32
N LEU A 312 -23.25 -14.47 0.78
CA LEU A 312 -24.28 -15.51 1.00
C LEU A 312 -24.30 -16.61 -0.08
N GLN A 313 -23.16 -16.82 -0.73
CA GLN A 313 -23.01 -17.86 -1.75
C GLN A 313 -22.73 -19.21 -1.08
N LEU A 314 -23.10 -20.29 -1.77
CA LEU A 314 -22.63 -21.62 -1.38
C LEU A 314 -21.12 -21.70 -1.67
N GLU A 315 -20.33 -22.01 -0.65
CA GLU A 315 -18.90 -22.24 -0.78
C GLU A 315 -18.57 -23.65 -1.27
N TYR A 316 -17.43 -23.75 -1.93
CA TYR A 316 -16.84 -24.97 -2.46
C TYR A 316 -15.36 -25.01 -2.08
N TRP A 317 -14.78 -26.21 -2.06
CA TRP A 317 -13.33 -26.31 -2.00
C TRP A 317 -12.73 -25.72 -3.28
N PRO A 318 -11.67 -24.90 -3.21
CA PRO A 318 -11.12 -24.21 -4.38
C PRO A 318 -10.64 -25.19 -5.47
N LYS A 319 -10.15 -26.36 -5.06
CA LYS A 319 -9.77 -27.46 -5.96
C LYS A 319 -10.91 -28.06 -6.78
N ASP A 320 -12.16 -27.89 -6.33
CA ASP A 320 -13.35 -28.37 -7.02
C ASP A 320 -13.92 -27.29 -7.98
N ILE A 321 -13.41 -26.06 -7.89
CA ILE A 321 -13.78 -24.92 -8.74
C ILE A 321 -12.79 -24.75 -9.91
N ALA A 322 -11.50 -24.63 -9.61
CA ALA A 322 -10.48 -24.36 -10.61
C ALA A 322 -10.01 -25.66 -11.29
N GLN A 323 -10.16 -25.75 -12.61
CA GLN A 323 -9.83 -26.98 -13.34
C GLN A 323 -8.31 -27.10 -13.61
N ASP A 324 -7.80 -28.34 -13.55
CA ASP A 324 -6.43 -28.68 -13.98
C ASP A 324 -6.36 -28.80 -15.52
N LYS A 325 -6.50 -27.65 -16.19
CA LYS A 325 -6.45 -27.52 -17.65
C LYS A 325 -5.57 -26.37 -18.13
N ILE A 326 -5.05 -26.53 -19.34
CA ILE A 326 -4.48 -25.47 -20.16
C ILE A 326 -5.56 -24.97 -21.10
N PHE A 327 -5.88 -23.69 -20.99
CA PHE A 327 -6.87 -22.99 -21.81
C PHE A 327 -6.16 -22.23 -22.92
N PHE A 328 -6.78 -22.17 -24.10
CA PHE A 328 -6.20 -21.48 -25.24
C PHE A 328 -7.26 -20.94 -26.20
N SER A 329 -6.98 -19.76 -26.74
CA SER A 329 -7.75 -19.13 -27.80
C SER A 329 -6.81 -18.75 -28.95
N ALA A 330 -7.24 -18.95 -30.18
CA ALA A 330 -6.49 -18.54 -31.37
C ALA A 330 -7.38 -17.75 -32.32
N LEU A 331 -6.98 -16.51 -32.62
CA LEU A 331 -7.60 -15.73 -33.68
C LEU A 331 -6.95 -16.14 -35.01
N LEU A 332 -7.71 -16.75 -35.90
CA LEU A 332 -7.21 -17.31 -37.15
C LEU A 332 -8.06 -16.86 -38.34
N GLY A 333 -7.42 -16.70 -39.51
CA GLY A 333 -8.13 -16.42 -40.76
C GLY A 333 -8.82 -17.66 -41.34
N GLU A 334 -8.33 -18.85 -41.01
CA GLU A 334 -8.94 -20.13 -41.33
C GLU A 334 -8.61 -21.20 -40.27
N ALA A 335 -9.18 -22.40 -40.39
CA ALA A 335 -8.95 -23.46 -39.42
C ALA A 335 -7.48 -23.89 -39.34
N GLY A 336 -6.95 -23.98 -38.12
CA GLY A 336 -5.61 -24.49 -37.81
C GLY A 336 -5.64 -25.70 -36.87
N ASP A 337 -4.56 -26.49 -36.89
CA ASP A 337 -4.40 -27.66 -36.02
C ASP A 337 -3.70 -27.24 -34.71
N ILE A 338 -4.36 -27.48 -33.57
CA ILE A 338 -3.83 -27.23 -32.23
C ILE A 338 -2.98 -28.41 -31.75
N SER A 339 -1.86 -28.11 -31.07
CA SER A 339 -1.02 -29.07 -30.36
C SER A 339 -0.58 -28.48 -29.03
N VAL A 340 -0.70 -29.25 -27.96
CA VAL A 340 -0.19 -28.90 -26.63
C VAL A 340 0.76 -29.99 -26.16
N THR A 341 1.95 -29.60 -25.70
CA THR A 341 2.88 -30.53 -25.06
C THR A 341 3.25 -30.08 -23.67
N ILE A 342 3.35 -31.03 -22.73
CA ILE A 342 3.75 -30.80 -21.34
C ILE A 342 4.94 -31.73 -21.04
N GLY A 343 6.09 -31.17 -20.67
CA GLY A 343 7.33 -31.95 -20.50
C GLY A 343 7.74 -32.70 -21.78
N GLY A 344 7.36 -32.17 -22.95
CA GLY A 344 7.58 -32.79 -24.26
C GLY A 344 6.60 -33.90 -24.65
N VAL A 345 5.59 -34.20 -23.82
CA VAL A 345 4.53 -35.18 -24.12
C VAL A 345 3.32 -34.45 -24.70
N ASN A 346 2.83 -34.88 -25.87
CA ASN A 346 1.59 -34.34 -26.45
C ASN A 346 0.38 -34.84 -25.65
N VAL A 347 -0.52 -33.93 -25.28
CA VAL A 347 -1.74 -34.20 -24.49
C VAL A 347 -3.03 -34.20 -25.33
N ASP A 348 -2.91 -34.31 -26.66
CA ASP A 348 -4.00 -34.47 -27.63
C ASP A 348 -5.09 -33.39 -27.53
N ALA A 349 -4.68 -32.11 -27.53
CA ALA A 349 -5.58 -30.96 -27.48
C ALA A 349 -6.50 -30.87 -28.71
N THR A 350 -7.71 -30.34 -28.51
CA THR A 350 -8.72 -30.12 -29.57
C THR A 350 -9.47 -28.81 -29.36
N TRP A 351 -10.04 -28.25 -30.43
CA TRP A 351 -10.98 -27.14 -30.34
C TRP A 351 -12.32 -27.57 -29.76
N THR A 352 -12.80 -26.90 -28.71
CA THR A 352 -14.16 -27.07 -28.19
C THR A 352 -15.13 -26.14 -28.89
N ASN A 353 -14.66 -24.96 -29.28
CA ASN A 353 -15.44 -23.95 -29.96
C ASN A 353 -14.70 -23.47 -31.22
N THR A 354 -15.47 -23.29 -32.30
CA THR A 354 -14.97 -22.85 -33.60
C THR A 354 -15.89 -21.76 -34.16
N PRO A 355 -15.32 -20.72 -34.78
CA PRO A 355 -16.09 -19.61 -35.32
C PRO A 355 -16.88 -20.05 -36.54
N SER A 356 -17.99 -19.37 -36.82
CA SER A 356 -18.71 -19.58 -38.08
C SER A 356 -17.88 -19.06 -39.25
N GLY A 357 -18.07 -19.64 -40.45
CA GLY A 357 -17.35 -19.20 -41.66
C GLY A 357 -15.85 -19.51 -41.71
N GLY A 358 -15.23 -20.00 -40.63
CA GLY A 358 -13.84 -20.46 -40.58
C GLY A 358 -12.81 -19.41 -40.13
N GLY A 359 -13.13 -18.11 -40.20
CA GLY A 359 -12.28 -17.03 -39.70
C GLY A 359 -12.84 -16.46 -38.40
N GLY A 360 -12.01 -16.35 -37.36
CA GLY A 360 -12.39 -15.82 -36.04
C GLY A 360 -11.63 -16.49 -34.90
N ILE A 361 -12.20 -16.42 -33.69
CA ILE A 361 -11.58 -17.02 -32.50
C ILE A 361 -11.98 -18.49 -32.39
N TYR A 362 -10.97 -19.35 -32.43
CA TYR A 362 -11.03 -20.75 -32.03
C TYR A 362 -10.68 -20.85 -30.54
N HIS A 363 -11.40 -21.68 -29.79
CA HIS A 363 -11.16 -21.85 -28.36
C HIS A 363 -11.19 -23.32 -27.94
N GLY A 364 -10.38 -23.67 -26.96
CA GLY A 364 -10.31 -25.01 -26.40
C GLY A 364 -9.53 -25.05 -25.10
N SER A 365 -9.63 -26.21 -24.44
CA SER A 365 -8.86 -26.51 -23.25
C SER A 365 -8.49 -27.99 -23.22
N VAL A 366 -7.38 -28.31 -22.55
CA VAL A 366 -6.88 -29.68 -22.41
C VAL A 366 -6.40 -29.91 -20.98
N SER A 367 -6.69 -31.08 -20.41
CA SER A 367 -6.26 -31.38 -19.05
C SER A 367 -4.75 -31.60 -18.99
N PHE A 368 -4.12 -31.04 -17.96
CA PHE A 368 -2.73 -31.36 -17.62
C PHE A 368 -2.62 -32.40 -16.49
N ALA A 369 -3.74 -32.96 -16.03
CA ALA A 369 -3.75 -33.92 -14.92
C ALA A 369 -2.79 -35.09 -15.17
N GLY A 370 -1.86 -35.29 -14.23
CA GLY A 370 -0.82 -36.32 -14.32
C GLY A 370 0.39 -35.96 -15.19
N HIS A 371 0.49 -34.72 -15.68
CA HIS A 371 1.63 -34.19 -16.43
C HIS A 371 2.27 -33.01 -15.70
N SER A 372 3.58 -32.83 -15.86
CA SER A 372 4.36 -31.72 -15.30
C SER A 372 5.55 -31.39 -16.21
N GLY A 373 6.11 -30.19 -16.07
CA GLY A 373 7.21 -29.64 -16.86
C GLY A 373 6.76 -28.61 -17.88
N SER A 374 7.66 -28.24 -18.79
CA SER A 374 7.46 -27.13 -19.74
C SER A 374 6.25 -27.32 -20.64
N VAL A 375 5.44 -26.26 -20.74
CA VAL A 375 4.25 -26.20 -21.59
C VAL A 375 4.60 -25.52 -22.90
N VAL A 376 4.19 -26.15 -24.01
CA VAL A 376 4.25 -25.55 -25.34
C VAL A 376 2.90 -25.71 -26.01
N VAL A 377 2.27 -24.58 -26.35
CA VAL A 377 1.02 -24.54 -27.10
C VAL A 377 1.34 -24.05 -28.50
N SER A 378 0.87 -24.74 -29.53
CA SER A 378 1.12 -24.37 -30.92
C SER A 378 -0.10 -24.58 -31.79
N VAL A 379 -0.37 -23.61 -32.66
CA VAL A 379 -1.35 -23.71 -33.73
C VAL A 379 -0.62 -23.71 -35.06
N THR A 380 -0.91 -24.69 -35.91
CA THR A 380 -0.37 -24.75 -37.27
C THR A 380 -1.50 -24.51 -38.27
N GLY A 381 -1.44 -23.38 -38.96
CA GLY A 381 -2.33 -23.01 -40.05
C GLY A 381 -1.61 -22.99 -41.40
N SER A 382 -2.22 -22.38 -42.41
CA SER A 382 -1.60 -22.22 -43.74
C SER A 382 -0.49 -21.17 -43.78
N THR A 383 -0.53 -20.20 -42.87
CA THR A 383 0.41 -19.08 -42.74
C THR A 383 1.69 -19.46 -42.00
N GLY A 384 1.68 -20.56 -41.25
CA GLY A 384 2.80 -21.05 -40.45
C GLY A 384 2.35 -21.66 -39.12
N THR A 385 3.32 -21.81 -38.21
CA THR A 385 3.08 -22.26 -36.83
C THR A 385 3.27 -21.08 -35.89
N ILE A 386 2.25 -20.81 -35.07
CA ILE A 386 2.31 -19.87 -33.95
C ILE A 386 2.55 -20.69 -32.69
N THR A 387 3.58 -20.34 -31.92
CA THR A 387 3.98 -21.08 -30.72
C THR A 387 4.06 -20.15 -29.52
N VAL A 388 3.45 -20.55 -28.42
CA VAL A 388 3.64 -19.98 -27.09
C VAL A 388 4.42 -20.98 -26.24
N SER A 389 5.57 -20.56 -25.74
CA SER A 389 6.35 -21.28 -24.73
C SER A 389 5.92 -20.77 -23.36
N GLY A 390 5.21 -21.60 -22.60
CA GLY A 390 4.71 -21.23 -21.29
C GLY A 390 5.63 -21.65 -20.14
N GLN A 391 5.29 -21.19 -18.94
CA GLN A 391 5.95 -21.62 -17.71
C GLN A 391 5.68 -23.10 -17.40
N ASP A 392 6.59 -23.71 -16.64
CA ASP A 392 6.51 -25.12 -16.29
C ASP A 392 5.32 -25.39 -15.34
N ILE A 393 4.58 -26.47 -15.60
CA ILE A 393 3.62 -26.99 -14.62
C ILE A 393 4.41 -27.80 -13.58
N SER A 394 4.24 -27.47 -12.31
CA SER A 394 4.95 -28.14 -11.22
C SER A 394 4.54 -29.60 -11.05
N SER A 395 5.47 -30.46 -10.62
CA SER A 395 5.17 -31.84 -10.19
C SER A 395 4.72 -31.93 -8.71
N GLY A 396 4.63 -30.80 -8.01
CA GLY A 396 4.26 -30.64 -6.60
C GLY A 396 3.88 -29.17 -6.33
N CYS A 397 4.08 -28.67 -5.12
CA CYS A 397 3.95 -27.23 -4.87
C CYS A 397 5.19 -26.50 -5.40
N TRP A 398 5.02 -25.58 -6.37
CA TRP A 398 6.08 -24.85 -7.07
C TRP A 398 7.06 -24.13 -6.11
N GLU A 399 6.60 -23.69 -4.93
CA GLU A 399 7.38 -22.94 -3.92
C GLU A 399 7.46 -23.61 -2.54
N GLY A 400 7.49 -24.94 -2.46
CA GLY A 400 7.70 -25.64 -1.18
C GLY A 400 6.48 -25.62 -0.26
N ASP A 401 6.63 -25.14 0.99
CA ASP A 401 5.57 -25.10 2.03
C ASP A 401 4.63 -23.87 1.90
N GLN A 402 4.63 -23.19 0.75
CA GLN A 402 3.83 -21.97 0.51
C GLN A 402 2.38 -22.25 0.07
N VAL A 403 1.50 -21.28 0.31
CA VAL A 403 0.07 -21.31 -0.07
C VAL A 403 -0.10 -21.33 -1.59
N GLU A 404 -1.14 -22.00 -2.09
CA GLU A 404 -1.47 -22.07 -3.52
C GLU A 404 -1.74 -20.68 -4.11
N ASN A 405 -1.04 -20.35 -5.19
CA ASN A 405 -1.37 -19.20 -6.04
C ASN A 405 -2.41 -19.61 -7.09
N TRP A 406 -3.66 -19.23 -6.85
CA TRP A 406 -4.77 -19.50 -7.76
C TRP A 406 -4.87 -18.52 -8.93
N ASN A 407 -3.95 -17.56 -9.06
CA ASN A 407 -3.85 -16.70 -10.22
C ASN A 407 -3.42 -17.50 -11.48
N ALA A 408 -3.73 -16.98 -12.67
CA ALA A 408 -3.45 -17.66 -13.94
C ALA A 408 -2.21 -17.06 -14.62
N TRP A 409 -1.25 -17.89 -15.00
CA TRP A 409 -0.21 -17.43 -15.92
C TRP A 409 -0.83 -17.27 -17.31
N VAL A 410 -0.54 -16.16 -17.99
CA VAL A 410 -1.05 -15.88 -19.35
C VAL A 410 0.12 -15.65 -20.30
N GLY A 411 0.08 -16.30 -21.45
CA GLY A 411 1.06 -16.12 -22.52
C GLY A 411 0.40 -15.94 -23.87
N TYR A 412 1.11 -15.26 -24.78
CA TYR A 412 0.63 -15.09 -26.14
C TYR A 412 1.77 -15.06 -27.15
N SER A 413 1.41 -15.24 -28.41
CA SER A 413 2.29 -15.11 -29.55
C SER A 413 1.48 -14.70 -30.77
N MET A 414 1.97 -13.71 -31.51
CA MET A 414 1.34 -13.22 -32.74
C MET A 414 1.99 -13.86 -33.96
N GLY A 415 1.15 -14.22 -34.94
CA GLY A 415 1.49 -14.88 -36.18
C GLY A 415 1.62 -13.92 -37.36
N GLY A 416 1.48 -14.48 -38.56
CA GLY A 416 1.55 -13.72 -39.81
C GLY A 416 0.34 -12.83 -40.03
N ALA A 417 0.51 -11.83 -40.88
CA ALA A 417 -0.60 -11.01 -41.36
C ALA A 417 -1.53 -11.83 -42.26
N VAL A 418 -2.83 -11.62 -42.10
CA VAL A 418 -3.91 -12.17 -42.91
C VAL A 418 -4.85 -11.04 -43.32
N ASP A 419 -5.78 -11.32 -44.23
CA ASP A 419 -6.81 -10.36 -44.66
C ASP A 419 -8.10 -11.16 -44.86
N VAL A 420 -8.82 -11.38 -43.75
CA VAL A 420 -10.04 -12.17 -43.72
C VAL A 420 -11.10 -11.41 -42.95
N ASP A 421 -12.22 -11.12 -43.60
CA ASP A 421 -13.37 -10.53 -42.93
C ASP A 421 -14.01 -11.53 -41.95
N SER A 422 -14.34 -11.04 -40.75
CA SER A 422 -15.18 -11.78 -39.82
C SER A 422 -16.56 -12.07 -40.44
N PRO A 423 -17.28 -13.09 -39.95
CA PRO A 423 -18.72 -13.18 -40.12
C PRO A 423 -19.40 -11.88 -39.69
N LYS A 424 -20.53 -11.55 -40.34
CA LYS A 424 -21.33 -10.38 -39.98
C LYS A 424 -22.23 -10.73 -38.81
N LEU A 425 -22.07 -10.06 -37.68
CA LEU A 425 -22.80 -10.37 -36.45
C LEU A 425 -24.33 -10.39 -36.66
N ASN A 426 -24.90 -9.44 -37.41
CA ASN A 426 -26.33 -9.38 -37.75
C ASN A 426 -26.83 -10.46 -38.74
N LYS A 427 -25.95 -11.34 -39.19
CA LYS A 427 -26.28 -12.55 -39.96
C LYS A 427 -26.11 -13.82 -39.15
N GLU A 428 -25.56 -13.70 -37.96
CA GLU A 428 -25.46 -14.78 -37.00
C GLU A 428 -26.69 -14.76 -36.09
N VAL A 429 -27.12 -15.95 -35.71
CA VAL A 429 -28.09 -16.21 -34.66
C VAL A 429 -27.50 -17.25 -33.73
N CYS A 430 -28.09 -17.42 -32.55
CA CYS A 430 -27.71 -18.55 -31.71
C CYS A 430 -28.12 -19.87 -32.38
N ILE A 431 -27.17 -20.78 -32.60
CA ILE A 431 -27.38 -22.10 -33.21
C ILE A 431 -27.10 -23.26 -32.25
N GLU A 432 -26.61 -22.98 -31.06
CA GLU A 432 -26.43 -23.95 -29.99
C GLU A 432 -26.63 -23.26 -28.65
N GLY A 433 -27.32 -23.92 -27.74
CA GLY A 433 -27.58 -23.38 -26.42
C GLY A 433 -28.23 -24.39 -25.50
N TRP A 434 -28.36 -24.02 -24.24
CA TRP A 434 -28.93 -24.85 -23.19
C TRP A 434 -29.83 -24.02 -22.28
N GLY A 435 -30.55 -24.69 -21.38
CA GLY A 435 -31.42 -24.04 -20.38
C GLY A 435 -31.40 -24.83 -19.07
N MET A 436 -31.67 -24.17 -17.95
CA MET A 436 -31.64 -24.81 -16.63
C MET A 436 -32.81 -25.79 -16.44
N GLY A 437 -32.55 -26.96 -15.86
CA GLY A 437 -33.60 -27.94 -15.52
C GLY A 437 -34.47 -28.34 -16.72
N ASP A 438 -35.79 -28.21 -16.59
CA ASP A 438 -36.76 -28.59 -17.63
C ASP A 438 -36.73 -27.68 -18.88
N PHE A 439 -36.00 -26.56 -18.84
CA PHE A 439 -35.73 -25.75 -20.04
C PHE A 439 -34.72 -26.40 -20.97
N ASN A 440 -33.85 -27.29 -20.48
CA ASN A 440 -32.68 -27.77 -21.24
C ASN A 440 -33.05 -28.33 -22.62
N GLY A 441 -34.02 -29.27 -22.65
CA GLY A 441 -34.46 -29.87 -23.91
C GLY A 441 -35.11 -28.87 -24.86
N LEU A 442 -35.87 -27.91 -24.34
CA LEU A 442 -36.53 -26.87 -25.13
C LEU A 442 -35.52 -25.87 -25.72
N CYS A 443 -34.55 -25.44 -24.91
CA CYS A 443 -33.48 -24.53 -25.33
C CYS A 443 -32.55 -25.19 -26.34
N SER A 444 -32.06 -26.39 -26.05
CA SER A 444 -31.21 -27.14 -27.00
C SER A 444 -31.88 -27.30 -28.36
N TYR A 445 -33.15 -27.69 -28.38
CA TYR A 445 -33.91 -27.79 -29.62
C TYR A 445 -34.14 -26.43 -30.30
N SER A 446 -34.60 -25.43 -29.56
CA SER A 446 -35.01 -24.15 -30.14
C SER A 446 -33.82 -23.32 -30.63
N CYS A 447 -32.73 -23.28 -29.84
CA CYS A 447 -31.48 -22.62 -30.21
C CYS A 447 -30.87 -23.29 -31.45
N SER A 448 -30.96 -24.63 -31.59
CA SER A 448 -30.51 -25.32 -32.82
C SER A 448 -31.25 -24.90 -34.11
N LEU A 449 -32.36 -24.18 -33.97
CA LEU A 449 -33.16 -23.64 -35.07
C LEU A 449 -33.10 -22.10 -35.17
N GLY A 450 -32.22 -21.44 -34.42
CA GLY A 450 -32.08 -19.97 -34.44
C GLY A 450 -33.02 -19.22 -33.49
N TYR A 451 -33.78 -19.91 -32.62
CA TYR A 451 -34.66 -19.26 -31.64
C TYR A 451 -34.20 -19.56 -30.21
N CYS A 452 -33.48 -18.62 -29.59
CA CYS A 452 -32.84 -18.81 -28.29
C CYS A 452 -33.16 -17.66 -27.30
N PRO A 453 -34.37 -17.60 -26.72
CA PRO A 453 -34.77 -16.47 -25.88
C PRO A 453 -33.90 -16.33 -24.62
N VAL A 454 -33.25 -15.17 -24.46
CA VAL A 454 -32.28 -14.87 -23.38
C VAL A 454 -32.84 -15.03 -21.97
N GLY A 455 -34.15 -14.81 -21.77
CA GLY A 455 -34.80 -14.98 -20.47
C GLY A 455 -35.00 -16.44 -20.03
N ALA A 456 -34.58 -17.42 -20.83
CA ALA A 456 -34.74 -18.84 -20.50
C ALA A 456 -33.59 -19.73 -21.02
N CYS A 457 -32.86 -19.29 -22.04
CA CYS A 457 -31.80 -20.06 -22.68
C CYS A 457 -30.48 -19.29 -22.71
N VAL A 458 -29.38 -20.03 -22.56
CA VAL A 458 -28.01 -19.55 -22.68
C VAL A 458 -27.47 -19.98 -24.04
N CYS A 459 -27.01 -19.01 -24.83
CA CYS A 459 -26.36 -19.29 -26.10
C CYS A 459 -24.91 -19.74 -25.90
N THR A 460 -24.48 -20.79 -26.61
CA THR A 460 -23.10 -21.30 -26.57
C THR A 460 -22.41 -21.26 -27.93
N LYS A 461 -23.16 -21.02 -29.02
CA LYS A 461 -22.59 -20.89 -30.36
C LYS A 461 -23.43 -20.01 -31.28
N LEU A 462 -22.75 -19.07 -31.93
CA LEU A 462 -23.29 -18.26 -33.00
C LEU A 462 -23.05 -18.91 -34.38
N GLY A 463 -24.01 -18.73 -35.29
CA GLY A 463 -23.97 -19.31 -36.62
C GLY A 463 -25.02 -18.70 -37.56
N PRO A 464 -24.93 -18.96 -38.88
CA PRO A 464 -25.96 -18.54 -39.81
C PRO A 464 -27.30 -19.20 -39.49
N GLN A 465 -28.41 -18.48 -39.73
CA GLN A 465 -29.77 -18.98 -39.50
C GLN A 465 -29.99 -20.38 -40.10
N PRO A 466 -30.26 -21.40 -39.28
CA PRO A 466 -30.55 -22.76 -39.75
C PRO A 466 -31.83 -22.81 -40.57
N GLU A 467 -31.91 -23.77 -41.50
CA GLU A 467 -33.15 -24.06 -42.23
C GLU A 467 -34.20 -24.62 -41.26
N LEU A 468 -35.32 -23.92 -41.14
CA LEU A 468 -36.41 -24.32 -40.25
C LEU A 468 -37.13 -25.56 -40.81
N PRO A 469 -37.43 -26.58 -39.97
CA PRO A 469 -38.31 -27.67 -40.35
C PRO A 469 -39.68 -27.17 -40.81
N THR A 470 -40.43 -28.02 -41.52
CA THR A 470 -41.81 -27.67 -41.87
C THR A 470 -42.66 -27.51 -40.60
N SER A 471 -43.29 -26.33 -40.47
CA SER A 471 -44.20 -26.05 -39.36
C SER A 471 -45.35 -27.07 -39.32
N THR A 472 -45.59 -27.61 -38.13
CA THR A 472 -46.67 -28.58 -37.85
C THR A 472 -48.02 -27.87 -37.61
N GLY A 473 -48.00 -26.57 -37.32
CA GLY A 473 -49.17 -25.79 -36.92
C GLY A 473 -49.66 -26.09 -35.49
N ILE A 474 -48.90 -26.88 -34.72
CA ILE A 474 -49.26 -27.23 -33.34
C ILE A 474 -48.89 -26.07 -32.41
N GLN A 475 -49.91 -25.49 -31.76
CA GLN A 475 -49.70 -24.50 -30.72
C GLN A 475 -49.33 -25.19 -29.40
N GLY A 476 -48.14 -24.90 -28.90
CA GLY A 476 -47.70 -25.31 -27.56
C GLY A 476 -48.02 -24.26 -26.49
N TYR A 477 -48.27 -24.74 -25.28
CA TYR A 477 -48.44 -23.97 -24.05
C TYR A 477 -47.59 -24.60 -22.94
N PRO A 478 -47.20 -23.85 -21.89
CA PRO A 478 -46.59 -24.44 -20.71
C PRO A 478 -47.49 -25.53 -20.10
N ALA A 479 -46.89 -26.61 -19.63
CA ALA A 479 -47.59 -27.67 -18.91
C ALA A 479 -48.08 -27.20 -17.52
N ALA A 480 -48.97 -27.97 -16.90
CA ALA A 480 -49.47 -27.66 -15.56
C ALA A 480 -48.32 -27.61 -14.55
N GLY A 481 -48.26 -26.56 -13.73
CA GLY A 481 -47.18 -26.32 -12.77
C GLY A 481 -45.98 -25.55 -13.33
N LYS A 482 -46.00 -25.18 -14.61
CA LYS A 482 -44.98 -24.33 -15.25
C LYS A 482 -45.39 -22.86 -15.26
N ASP A 483 -44.38 -22.00 -15.31
CA ASP A 483 -44.54 -20.55 -15.34
C ASP A 483 -44.54 -19.97 -16.77
N ALA A 484 -44.64 -18.65 -16.87
CA ALA A 484 -44.73 -17.93 -18.14
C ALA A 484 -43.45 -17.97 -19.00
N ASN A 485 -42.28 -18.26 -18.43
CA ASN A 485 -41.01 -18.29 -19.15
C ASN A 485 -40.98 -19.43 -20.19
N TYR A 486 -41.79 -20.48 -19.99
CA TYR A 486 -41.95 -21.58 -20.96
C TYR A 486 -42.78 -21.21 -22.18
N ALA A 487 -43.56 -20.11 -22.15
CA ALA A 487 -44.61 -19.88 -23.14
C ALA A 487 -44.07 -19.72 -24.57
N GLY A 488 -43.04 -18.90 -24.75
CA GLY A 488 -42.40 -18.70 -26.06
C GLY A 488 -41.75 -19.97 -26.60
N LEU A 489 -40.99 -20.67 -25.75
CA LEU A 489 -40.32 -21.92 -26.07
C LEU A 489 -41.31 -23.04 -26.44
N CYS A 490 -42.36 -23.24 -25.65
CA CYS A 490 -43.38 -24.24 -25.95
C CYS A 490 -44.11 -23.93 -27.26
N SER A 491 -44.44 -22.66 -27.49
CA SER A 491 -45.09 -22.24 -28.74
C SER A 491 -44.21 -22.54 -29.95
N PHE A 492 -42.91 -22.23 -29.88
CA PHE A 492 -41.96 -22.45 -30.96
C PHE A 492 -41.66 -23.93 -31.17
N ALA A 493 -41.23 -24.63 -30.12
CA ALA A 493 -40.76 -26.00 -30.20
C ALA A 493 -41.86 -26.97 -30.64
N CYS A 494 -43.09 -26.84 -30.09
CA CYS A 494 -44.21 -27.70 -30.48
C CYS A 494 -44.59 -27.49 -31.96
N ASN A 495 -44.52 -26.24 -32.44
CA ASN A 495 -44.79 -25.91 -33.84
C ASN A 495 -43.77 -26.51 -34.81
N TYR A 496 -42.56 -26.86 -34.36
CA TYR A 496 -41.54 -27.53 -35.19
C TYR A 496 -41.34 -29.02 -34.87
N GLY A 497 -42.17 -29.58 -33.98
CA GLY A 497 -42.26 -31.03 -33.76
C GLY A 497 -41.59 -31.54 -32.48
N TYR A 498 -41.11 -30.66 -31.61
CA TYR A 498 -40.60 -31.01 -30.28
C TYR A 498 -41.53 -30.47 -29.19
N CYS A 499 -42.38 -31.34 -28.64
CA CYS A 499 -43.38 -30.95 -27.63
C CYS A 499 -43.33 -31.89 -26.41
N PRO A 500 -42.31 -31.75 -25.54
CA PRO A 500 -42.14 -32.63 -24.38
C PRO A 500 -43.26 -32.43 -23.37
N SER A 501 -44.00 -33.48 -23.02
CA SER A 501 -45.17 -33.40 -22.15
C SER A 501 -44.88 -32.97 -20.70
N THR A 502 -43.62 -33.01 -20.28
CA THR A 502 -43.15 -32.57 -18.96
C THR A 502 -43.06 -31.05 -18.85
N ALA A 503 -42.81 -30.35 -19.96
CA ALA A 503 -42.65 -28.90 -19.99
C ALA A 503 -43.77 -28.20 -20.79
N CYS A 504 -44.30 -28.85 -21.82
CA CYS A 504 -45.30 -28.29 -22.73
C CYS A 504 -46.54 -29.19 -22.88
N GLY A 505 -47.65 -28.57 -23.23
CA GLY A 505 -48.90 -29.23 -23.63
C GLY A 505 -49.57 -28.48 -24.78
N THR A 506 -50.62 -29.07 -25.36
CA THR A 506 -51.39 -28.46 -26.46
C THR A 506 -52.66 -27.73 -25.98
N VAL A 507 -52.86 -27.66 -24.66
CA VAL A 507 -54.00 -27.00 -24.02
C VAL A 507 -53.46 -25.97 -23.05
N SER A 508 -53.99 -24.75 -23.11
CA SER A 508 -53.66 -23.69 -22.17
C SER A 508 -54.19 -24.03 -20.78
N VAL A 509 -53.33 -23.90 -19.77
CA VAL A 509 -53.65 -24.10 -18.35
C VAL A 509 -53.24 -22.87 -17.55
N PRO A 510 -53.81 -22.66 -16.35
CA PRO A 510 -53.32 -21.63 -15.43
C PRO A 510 -51.84 -21.85 -15.10
N LEU A 511 -51.04 -20.79 -15.22
CA LEU A 511 -49.60 -20.80 -14.97
C LEU A 511 -49.29 -20.52 -13.50
N THR A 512 -48.17 -21.05 -13.02
CA THR A 512 -47.63 -20.70 -11.70
C THR A 512 -46.86 -19.39 -11.79
N ILE A 513 -46.93 -18.59 -10.72
CA ILE A 513 -46.03 -17.45 -10.52
C ILE A 513 -44.99 -17.91 -9.52
N PRO A 514 -43.73 -18.12 -9.94
CA PRO A 514 -42.71 -18.56 -9.03
C PRO A 514 -42.41 -17.46 -8.02
N THR A 515 -42.22 -17.82 -6.76
CA THR A 515 -41.86 -16.88 -5.69
C THR A 515 -40.38 -16.53 -5.72
N VAL A 516 -39.55 -17.39 -6.30
CA VAL A 516 -38.11 -17.20 -6.53
C VAL A 516 -37.84 -17.54 -7.99
N SER A 517 -36.95 -16.80 -8.66
CA SER A 517 -36.57 -17.10 -10.03
C SER A 517 -35.99 -18.52 -10.12
N PRO A 518 -36.40 -19.34 -11.10
CA PRO A 518 -35.82 -20.66 -11.30
C PRO A 518 -34.35 -20.61 -11.77
N PHE A 519 -33.82 -19.42 -12.05
CA PHE A 519 -32.45 -19.19 -12.50
C PHE A 519 -31.54 -18.61 -11.40
N THR A 520 -32.09 -18.33 -10.21
CA THR A 520 -31.28 -17.92 -9.06
C THR A 520 -30.54 -19.13 -8.52
N PRO A 521 -29.22 -19.07 -8.31
CA PRO A 521 -28.47 -20.16 -7.69
C PRO A 521 -29.00 -20.50 -6.29
N ASP A 522 -28.92 -21.78 -5.94
CA ASP A 522 -29.21 -22.21 -4.57
C ASP A 522 -28.10 -21.75 -3.61
N THR A 523 -28.48 -21.47 -2.37
CA THR A 523 -27.58 -21.21 -1.24
C THR A 523 -27.70 -22.33 -0.22
N CYS A 524 -26.87 -22.32 0.83
CA CYS A 524 -27.13 -23.16 1.98
C CYS A 524 -28.40 -22.67 2.71
N VAL A 525 -29.27 -23.61 3.10
CA VAL A 525 -30.50 -23.32 3.88
C VAL A 525 -30.63 -24.17 5.14
N ALA A 526 -29.68 -25.08 5.37
CA ALA A 526 -29.52 -25.79 6.64
C ALA A 526 -28.11 -26.38 6.71
N GLY A 527 -27.47 -26.30 7.87
CA GLY A 527 -26.14 -26.87 8.08
C GLY A 527 -25.93 -27.33 9.51
N THR A 528 -24.78 -27.97 9.75
CA THR A 528 -24.35 -28.42 11.08
C THR A 528 -22.87 -28.12 11.25
N GLY A 529 -22.44 -27.86 12.48
CA GLY A 529 -21.04 -27.73 12.88
C GLY A 529 -20.65 -28.82 13.87
N GLU A 530 -19.38 -28.83 14.27
CA GLU A 530 -18.88 -29.66 15.37
C GLU A 530 -18.79 -28.86 16.66
N ASN A 531 -18.83 -29.55 17.80
CA ASN A 531 -18.61 -28.98 19.14
C ASN A 531 -19.44 -27.70 19.40
N ASP A 532 -18.77 -26.64 19.82
CA ASP A 532 -19.33 -25.37 20.25
C ASP A 532 -19.91 -24.56 19.07
N LEU A 533 -19.39 -24.77 17.85
CA LEU A 533 -19.91 -24.16 16.61
C LEU A 533 -21.21 -24.80 16.09
N ALA A 534 -21.68 -25.91 16.66
CA ALA A 534 -22.87 -26.62 16.16
C ALA A 534 -24.12 -25.71 16.10
N GLY A 535 -24.31 -24.86 17.11
CA GLY A 535 -25.41 -23.90 17.16
C GLY A 535 -25.26 -22.78 16.13
N LEU A 536 -24.05 -22.26 15.96
CA LEU A 536 -23.74 -21.19 15.01
C LEU A 536 -23.90 -21.65 13.57
N CYS A 537 -23.33 -22.80 13.21
CA CYS A 537 -23.52 -23.38 11.90
C CYS A 537 -25.00 -23.68 11.61
N SER A 538 -25.76 -24.18 12.59
CA SER A 538 -27.20 -24.38 12.39
C SER A 538 -27.96 -23.08 12.11
N PHE A 539 -27.53 -21.97 12.72
CA PHE A 539 -28.15 -20.65 12.53
C PHE A 539 -27.68 -19.97 11.23
N GLY A 540 -26.37 -19.81 11.04
CA GLY A 540 -25.78 -19.14 9.89
C GLY A 540 -26.16 -19.83 8.58
N CYS A 541 -25.99 -21.16 8.52
CA CYS A 541 -26.29 -21.94 7.30
C CYS A 541 -27.78 -21.90 6.93
N ASN A 542 -28.68 -21.58 7.87
CA ASN A 542 -30.10 -21.39 7.55
C ASN A 542 -30.36 -20.14 6.70
N TYR A 543 -29.42 -19.19 6.70
CA TYR A 543 -29.50 -17.91 5.98
C TYR A 543 -28.40 -17.74 4.92
N GLY A 544 -27.76 -18.83 4.48
CA GLY A 544 -26.71 -18.81 3.45
C GLY A 544 -25.28 -18.60 3.97
N TYR A 545 -25.09 -18.12 5.20
CA TYR A 545 -23.76 -17.93 5.78
C TYR A 545 -23.25 -19.25 6.39
N CYS A 546 -22.59 -20.08 5.59
CA CYS A 546 -22.21 -21.44 5.94
C CYS A 546 -20.74 -21.75 5.58
N PRO A 547 -19.76 -21.21 6.34
CA PRO A 547 -18.35 -21.31 5.99
C PRO A 547 -17.90 -22.76 5.97
N ILE A 548 -17.30 -23.20 4.86
CA ILE A 548 -17.02 -24.64 4.61
C ILE A 548 -15.95 -25.22 5.55
N TYR A 549 -15.09 -24.36 6.13
CA TYR A 549 -14.06 -24.77 7.09
C TYR A 549 -14.62 -25.13 8.47
N ASN A 550 -15.75 -24.53 8.89
CA ASN A 550 -16.37 -24.80 10.19
C ASN A 550 -17.69 -25.58 10.08
N CYS A 551 -18.41 -25.40 8.98
CA CYS A 551 -19.78 -25.88 8.82
C CYS A 551 -19.94 -26.84 7.64
N THR A 552 -20.81 -27.84 7.81
CA THR A 552 -21.27 -28.70 6.72
C THR A 552 -22.68 -28.29 6.31
N CYS A 553 -22.84 -27.84 5.06
CA CYS A 553 -24.17 -27.62 4.49
C CYS A 553 -24.90 -28.97 4.29
N THR A 554 -26.10 -29.10 4.85
CA THR A 554 -26.91 -30.33 4.82
C THR A 554 -28.13 -30.24 3.90
N ALA A 555 -28.54 -29.02 3.53
CA ALA A 555 -29.57 -28.78 2.54
C ALA A 555 -29.33 -27.46 1.81
N THR A 556 -29.65 -27.44 0.51
CA THR A 556 -29.60 -26.26 -0.34
C THR A 556 -30.99 -25.87 -0.84
N GLY A 557 -31.15 -24.61 -1.20
CA GLY A 557 -32.37 -24.08 -1.78
C GLY A 557 -32.29 -22.56 -1.98
N PRO A 558 -33.41 -21.89 -2.28
CA PRO A 558 -33.45 -20.44 -2.35
C PRO A 558 -32.97 -19.77 -1.06
N LEU A 559 -32.24 -18.67 -1.19
CA LEU A 559 -31.79 -17.88 -0.05
C LEU A 559 -32.95 -17.51 0.87
N ASN A 560 -32.85 -17.95 2.13
CA ASN A 560 -33.66 -17.39 3.19
C ASN A 560 -33.02 -16.06 3.59
N MET A 561 -33.69 -14.94 3.28
CA MET A 561 -33.15 -13.62 3.60
C MET A 561 -32.83 -13.53 5.10
N PRO A 562 -31.59 -13.17 5.47
CA PRO A 562 -31.24 -13.01 6.87
C PRO A 562 -32.08 -11.90 7.52
N PRO A 563 -32.33 -11.98 8.83
CA PRO A 563 -32.87 -10.86 9.59
C PRO A 563 -31.97 -9.63 9.45
N ALA A 564 -32.57 -8.44 9.64
CA ALA A 564 -31.83 -7.19 9.66
C ALA A 564 -30.76 -7.22 10.76
N GLN A 565 -29.58 -6.68 10.45
CA GLN A 565 -28.50 -6.54 11.41
C GLN A 565 -28.84 -5.48 12.47
N ASN A 566 -28.42 -5.77 13.70
CA ASN A 566 -28.31 -4.83 14.79
C ASN A 566 -26.86 -4.35 14.83
N THR A 567 -26.61 -3.16 14.27
CA THR A 567 -25.27 -2.57 14.15
C THR A 567 -24.72 -2.08 15.49
N SER A 568 -25.46 -2.23 16.59
CA SER A 568 -25.00 -1.96 17.96
C SER A 568 -24.47 -3.21 18.66
N ILE A 569 -24.35 -4.33 17.96
CA ILE A 569 -23.80 -5.58 18.49
C ILE A 569 -22.72 -6.06 17.52
N THR A 570 -21.51 -6.26 18.03
CA THR A 570 -20.46 -6.98 17.29
C THR A 570 -20.20 -8.30 18.00
N GLY A 571 -20.21 -9.40 17.25
CA GLY A 571 -19.88 -10.73 17.77
C GLY A 571 -18.48 -11.12 17.39
N TRP A 572 -17.74 -11.74 18.30
CA TRP A 572 -16.43 -12.31 18.00
C TRP A 572 -16.22 -13.63 18.74
N ALA A 573 -15.39 -14.50 18.18
CA ALA A 573 -14.99 -15.77 18.77
C ALA A 573 -13.59 -15.64 19.39
N PRO A 574 -13.42 -15.78 20.72
CA PRO A 574 -12.14 -15.56 21.39
C PRO A 574 -11.13 -16.70 21.24
N ASP A 575 -11.61 -17.93 21.11
CA ASP A 575 -10.79 -19.14 21.27
C ASP A 575 -10.69 -19.98 19.98
N GLU A 576 -11.34 -19.56 18.87
CA GLU A 576 -11.34 -20.28 17.61
C GLU A 576 -11.53 -19.38 16.39
N ASP A 577 -10.95 -19.79 15.25
CA ASP A 577 -11.25 -19.19 13.93
C ASP A 577 -12.64 -19.69 13.48
N ASP A 578 -13.62 -18.82 13.61
CA ASP A 578 -15.02 -19.09 13.35
C ASP A 578 -15.48 -18.67 11.95
N ASN A 579 -14.56 -18.13 11.13
CA ASN A 579 -14.84 -17.62 9.79
C ASN A 579 -16.04 -16.64 9.75
N GLY A 580 -16.14 -15.76 10.76
CA GLY A 580 -17.15 -14.70 10.87
C GLY A 580 -18.55 -15.18 11.30
N LEU A 581 -18.66 -16.41 11.80
CA LEU A 581 -19.94 -16.96 12.28
C LEU A 581 -20.55 -16.14 13.43
N CYS A 582 -19.73 -15.76 14.41
CA CYS A 582 -20.13 -14.96 15.57
C CYS A 582 -20.54 -13.56 15.14
N GLU A 583 -19.76 -12.91 14.27
CA GLU A 583 -20.12 -11.59 13.74
C GLU A 583 -21.48 -11.65 13.02
N PHE A 584 -21.65 -12.63 12.11
CA PHE A 584 -22.89 -12.81 11.38
C PHE A 584 -24.09 -13.10 12.31
N ALA A 585 -23.88 -13.92 13.34
CA ALA A 585 -24.94 -14.40 14.22
C ALA A 585 -25.33 -13.39 15.31
N CYS A 586 -24.37 -12.79 15.99
CA CYS A 586 -24.60 -11.84 17.09
C CYS A 586 -25.24 -10.54 16.58
N THR A 587 -24.80 -10.03 15.43
CA THR A 587 -25.48 -8.91 14.74
C THR A 587 -26.94 -9.23 14.41
N ARG A 588 -27.37 -10.50 14.47
CA ARG A 588 -28.76 -10.93 14.22
C ARG A 588 -29.46 -11.45 15.48
N ASN A 589 -28.96 -11.04 16.65
CA ASN A 589 -29.49 -11.38 17.98
C ASN A 589 -29.43 -12.88 18.30
N TYR A 590 -28.47 -13.61 17.72
CA TYR A 590 -28.14 -14.97 18.10
C TYR A 590 -26.65 -15.04 18.49
N CYS A 591 -26.35 -14.78 19.76
CA CYS A 591 -24.99 -14.80 20.30
C CYS A 591 -24.88 -15.86 21.41
N PRO A 592 -24.55 -17.11 21.08
CA PRO A 592 -24.46 -18.18 22.07
C PRO A 592 -23.14 -18.10 22.86
N GLU A 593 -23.23 -17.73 24.15
CA GLU A 593 -22.11 -17.83 25.09
C GLU A 593 -21.80 -19.29 25.48
N PRO A 594 -20.52 -19.64 25.76
CA PRO A 594 -19.33 -18.79 25.73
C PRO A 594 -18.65 -18.71 24.35
N VAL A 595 -19.27 -19.30 23.32
CA VAL A 595 -18.67 -19.48 21.98
C VAL A 595 -18.48 -18.15 21.26
N CYS A 596 -19.53 -17.32 21.31
CA CYS A 596 -19.46 -15.94 20.87
C CYS A 596 -19.61 -15.03 22.06
N LEU A 597 -18.79 -13.98 22.08
CA LEU A 597 -18.95 -12.83 22.94
C LEU A 597 -19.57 -11.71 22.12
N ASP A 598 -20.62 -11.07 22.65
CA ASP A 598 -21.12 -9.81 22.10
C ASP A 598 -20.47 -8.64 22.82
N VAL A 599 -20.10 -7.63 22.03
CA VAL A 599 -19.75 -6.30 22.53
C VAL A 599 -20.86 -5.37 22.10
N THR A 600 -21.55 -4.75 23.05
CA THR A 600 -22.34 -3.54 22.78
C THR A 600 -21.44 -2.32 22.99
N PRO A 601 -21.71 -1.17 22.33
CA PRO A 601 -21.01 0.09 22.62
C PRO A 601 -21.05 0.52 24.10
N ASP A 602 -21.91 -0.11 24.91
CA ASP A 602 -22.05 0.11 26.36
C ASP A 602 -21.43 -1.02 27.22
N ASP A 603 -20.95 -2.13 26.63
CA ASP A 603 -20.40 -3.32 27.33
C ASP A 603 -18.87 -3.42 27.35
N ASP A 604 -18.15 -2.37 26.95
CA ASP A 604 -16.70 -2.31 27.20
C ASP A 604 -16.41 -1.82 28.64
N ALA A 605 -16.64 -2.72 29.59
CA ALA A 605 -16.27 -2.54 30.99
C ALA A 605 -15.42 -3.75 31.45
N CYS A 606 -14.21 -3.82 30.90
CA CYS A 606 -13.11 -4.73 31.24
C CYS A 606 -13.15 -6.11 30.54
N GLY A 607 -12.32 -6.26 29.52
CA GLY A 607 -11.98 -7.56 28.96
C GLY A 607 -11.36 -8.50 30.01
N ASN A 608 -11.95 -9.70 30.08
CA ASN A 608 -11.42 -10.97 30.59
C ASN A 608 -11.41 -11.27 32.11
N ILE A 609 -12.10 -12.38 32.42
CA ILE A 609 -11.97 -13.33 33.53
C ILE A 609 -12.77 -12.99 34.81
N ASP A 610 -13.99 -13.55 34.85
CA ASP A 610 -14.69 -13.90 36.10
C ASP A 610 -13.89 -14.98 36.86
N ASP A 611 -12.89 -14.54 37.61
CA ASP A 611 -12.63 -15.10 38.94
C ASP A 611 -13.17 -14.06 39.92
N ASP A 612 -14.30 -14.39 40.57
CA ASP A 612 -15.08 -13.59 41.54
C ASP A 612 -14.25 -13.22 42.80
N SER A 613 -13.16 -12.49 42.61
CA SER A 613 -12.35 -11.94 43.69
C SER A 613 -12.43 -10.43 43.65
N ASP A 614 -12.64 -9.83 44.82
CA ASP A 614 -12.77 -8.39 45.10
C ASP A 614 -11.50 -7.56 44.72
N GLU A 615 -10.67 -8.02 43.78
CA GLU A 615 -9.44 -7.36 43.28
C GLU A 615 -9.62 -6.66 41.92
N CYS A 616 -10.75 -6.81 41.22
CA CYS A 616 -11.04 -6.02 40.00
C CYS A 616 -11.79 -4.72 40.27
N VAL A 617 -11.33 -3.96 41.27
CA VAL A 617 -11.61 -2.52 41.36
C VAL A 617 -10.37 -1.78 40.87
N GLY A 618 -10.11 -1.89 39.56
CA GLY A 618 -9.16 -1.05 38.86
C GLY A 618 -9.88 0.14 38.24
N VAL A 619 -10.38 1.06 39.06
CA VAL A 619 -10.75 2.39 38.55
C VAL A 619 -9.48 2.97 37.95
N PHE A 620 -9.44 3.26 36.65
CA PHE A 620 -8.44 4.18 36.08
C PHE A 620 -8.62 5.51 36.81
N ASN A 621 -7.87 5.70 37.89
CA ASN A 621 -8.03 6.82 38.82
C ASN A 621 -7.39 8.13 38.30
N CYS A 622 -7.04 8.18 37.01
CA CYS A 622 -6.42 9.34 36.40
C CYS A 622 -7.48 10.40 36.12
N ASP A 623 -7.31 11.57 36.74
CA ASP A 623 -8.10 12.75 36.40
C ASP A 623 -7.55 13.39 35.13
N PHE A 624 -8.02 12.89 33.99
CA PHE A 624 -7.65 13.37 32.66
C PHE A 624 -8.01 14.84 32.38
N THR A 625 -8.70 15.53 33.30
CA THR A 625 -8.91 16.98 33.19
C THR A 625 -7.71 17.79 33.68
N ILE A 626 -6.73 17.14 34.32
CA ILE A 626 -5.49 17.73 34.78
C ILE A 626 -4.44 17.63 33.66
N SER A 627 -3.86 18.77 33.29
CA SER A 627 -2.74 18.86 32.36
C SER A 627 -1.60 19.66 32.99
N TYR A 628 -0.37 19.20 32.82
CA TYR A 628 0.83 19.91 33.28
C TYR A 628 1.49 20.63 32.11
N THR A 629 2.04 21.82 32.34
CA THR A 629 2.70 22.61 31.27
C THR A 629 4.23 22.47 31.28
N SER A 630 4.79 21.68 32.19
CA SER A 630 6.22 21.38 32.28
C SER A 630 6.48 20.14 33.14
N LEU A 631 7.62 19.49 32.94
CA LEU A 631 8.02 18.34 33.78
C LEU A 631 8.22 18.74 35.25
N ASP A 632 8.67 19.97 35.52
CA ASP A 632 8.81 20.48 36.89
C ASP A 632 7.46 20.56 37.62
N ALA A 633 6.41 21.03 36.92
CA ALA A 633 5.07 21.14 37.50
C ALA A 633 4.50 19.74 37.79
N LEU A 634 4.69 18.81 36.86
CA LEU A 634 4.32 17.41 37.05
C LEU A 634 5.06 16.79 38.25
N GLN A 635 6.37 17.02 38.35
CA GLN A 635 7.23 16.44 39.39
C GLN A 635 6.85 16.88 40.81
N VAL A 636 6.37 18.11 40.98
CA VAL A 636 5.89 18.63 42.28
C VAL A 636 4.63 17.89 42.75
N ASP A 637 3.76 17.52 41.82
CA ASP A 637 2.47 16.91 42.10
C ASP A 637 2.50 15.37 41.99
N MET A 638 3.65 14.76 41.66
CA MET A 638 3.80 13.31 41.49
C MET A 638 3.32 12.44 42.66
N ASP A 639 3.30 12.98 43.87
CA ASP A 639 2.82 12.24 45.06
C ASP A 639 1.30 12.45 45.30
N THR A 640 0.59 13.13 44.39
CA THR A 640 -0.82 13.53 44.53
C THR A 640 -1.80 12.74 43.66
N PHE A 641 -1.31 11.99 42.68
CA PHE A 641 -2.09 11.16 41.76
C PHE A 641 -1.51 9.75 41.66
N ASP A 642 -2.24 8.83 41.00
CA ASP A 642 -1.82 7.44 40.85
C ASP A 642 -0.59 7.34 39.91
N PRO A 643 0.47 6.57 40.27
CA PRO A 643 1.64 6.37 39.41
C PRO A 643 1.30 5.88 38.00
N TYR A 644 0.18 5.18 37.82
CA TYR A 644 -0.28 4.72 36.51
C TYR A 644 -0.62 5.89 35.56
N CYS A 645 -0.92 7.08 36.09
CA CYS A 645 -1.30 8.26 35.32
C CYS A 645 -0.11 9.09 34.81
N VAL A 646 1.10 8.77 35.28
CA VAL A 646 2.31 9.57 35.02
C VAL A 646 2.58 9.67 33.52
N ASP A 647 2.54 8.56 32.78
CA ASP A 647 2.91 8.55 31.36
C ASP A 647 1.96 9.40 30.51
N PHE A 648 0.67 9.41 30.85
CA PHE A 648 -0.30 10.31 30.21
C PHE A 648 -0.02 11.78 30.55
N TYR A 649 0.19 12.12 31.83
CA TYR A 649 0.47 13.50 32.23
C TYR A 649 1.81 14.03 31.71
N VAL A 650 2.76 13.14 31.42
CA VAL A 650 4.02 13.48 30.74
C VAL A 650 3.74 14.02 29.34
N LEU A 651 2.77 13.50 28.59
CA LEU A 651 2.45 14.01 27.25
C LEU A 651 2.02 15.48 27.29
N GLY A 652 1.16 15.84 28.23
CA GLY A 652 0.74 17.23 28.43
C GLY A 652 1.93 18.13 28.83
N ALA A 653 2.80 17.62 29.70
CA ALA A 653 4.02 18.33 30.09
C ALA A 653 4.97 18.54 28.90
N LEU A 654 5.13 17.55 28.02
CA LEU A 654 5.94 17.63 26.80
C LEU A 654 5.36 18.64 25.80
N TYR A 655 4.04 18.69 25.65
CA TYR A 655 3.38 19.73 24.84
C TYR A 655 3.71 21.14 25.37
N GLY A 656 3.64 21.35 26.68
CA GLY A 656 3.99 22.62 27.31
C GLY A 656 5.48 22.99 27.18
N GLU A 657 6.39 22.02 27.30
CA GLU A 657 7.83 22.21 27.05
C GLU A 657 8.10 22.58 25.58
N LEU A 658 7.36 22.00 24.63
CA LEU A 658 7.44 22.36 23.22
C LEU A 658 6.96 23.79 22.97
N GLU A 659 5.84 24.21 23.55
CA GLU A 659 5.37 25.61 23.48
C GLU A 659 6.38 26.59 24.06
N ALA A 660 6.96 26.27 25.22
CA ALA A 660 8.00 27.08 25.86
C ALA A 660 9.27 27.18 24.99
N THR A 661 9.66 26.07 24.35
CA THR A 661 10.80 26.01 23.41
C THR A 661 10.59 26.93 22.22
N VAL A 662 9.42 26.88 21.57
CA VAL A 662 9.05 27.76 20.44
C VAL A 662 9.02 29.23 20.87
N ALA A 663 8.45 29.53 22.04
CA ALA A 663 8.38 30.88 22.58
C ALA A 663 9.77 31.46 22.89
N ASN A 664 10.65 30.65 23.50
CA ASN A 664 12.04 31.03 23.81
C ASN A 664 12.83 31.30 22.53
N PHE A 665 12.74 30.42 21.51
CA PHE A 665 13.37 30.65 20.21
C PHE A 665 12.88 31.94 19.54
N THR A 666 11.57 32.17 19.54
CA THR A 666 10.96 33.37 18.96
C THR A 666 11.40 34.63 19.70
N SER A 667 11.52 34.57 21.03
CA SER A 667 12.00 35.67 21.86
C SER A 667 13.44 36.04 21.50
N ILE A 668 14.37 35.08 21.56
CA ILE A 668 15.79 35.34 21.27
C ILE A 668 16.01 35.80 19.83
N ALA A 669 15.29 35.22 18.86
CA ALA A 669 15.36 35.64 17.46
C ALA A 669 14.93 37.09 17.23
N ASN A 670 14.02 37.62 18.06
CA ASN A 670 13.47 38.97 17.92
C ASN A 670 14.16 40.03 18.79
N THR A 671 14.85 39.64 19.87
CA THR A 671 15.40 40.59 20.85
C THR A 671 16.93 40.68 20.89
N SER A 672 17.64 39.71 20.32
CA SER A 672 19.10 39.64 20.39
C SER A 672 19.76 40.12 19.09
N ASN A 673 21.02 40.57 19.19
CA ASN A 673 21.85 40.88 18.02
C ASN A 673 22.59 39.61 17.52
N TYR A 674 21.86 38.49 17.45
CA TYR A 674 22.43 37.16 17.27
C TYR A 674 23.37 37.06 16.08
N ASP A 675 23.00 37.62 14.91
CA ASP A 675 23.83 37.50 13.69
C ASP A 675 25.22 38.13 13.86
N GLU A 676 25.34 39.19 14.66
CA GLU A 676 26.63 39.81 15.00
C GLU A 676 27.37 38.97 16.04
N TYR A 677 26.67 38.48 17.05
CA TYR A 677 27.21 37.62 18.10
C TYR A 677 27.71 36.28 17.57
N PHE A 678 27.01 35.68 16.60
CA PHE A 678 27.41 34.43 15.98
C PHE A 678 28.65 34.60 15.10
N LYS A 679 28.79 35.70 14.36
CA LYS A 679 30.04 35.99 13.61
C LYS A 679 31.25 36.15 14.53
N ASP A 680 31.04 36.84 15.64
CA ASP A 680 32.07 37.04 16.66
C ASP A 680 32.46 35.73 17.35
N TYR A 681 31.45 34.91 17.66
CA TYR A 681 31.60 33.57 18.20
C TYR A 681 32.32 32.64 17.21
N GLU A 682 31.92 32.60 15.93
CA GLU A 682 32.53 31.78 14.87
C GLU A 682 34.02 32.13 14.70
N SER A 683 34.34 33.43 14.59
CA SER A 683 35.73 33.88 14.47
C SER A 683 36.56 33.47 15.69
N TYR A 684 36.00 33.65 16.89
CA TYR A 684 36.65 33.29 18.14
C TYR A 684 36.96 31.79 18.21
N MET A 685 35.96 30.94 17.92
CA MET A 685 36.10 29.50 17.96
C MET A 685 37.19 28.99 17.00
N LYS A 686 37.23 29.50 15.76
CA LYS A 686 38.27 29.17 14.77
C LYS A 686 39.68 29.54 15.27
N ASP A 687 39.82 30.70 15.89
CA ASP A 687 41.11 31.17 16.42
C ASP A 687 41.61 30.33 17.60
N GLN A 688 40.71 29.72 18.38
CA GLN A 688 41.07 28.99 19.59
C GLN A 688 41.41 27.51 19.37
N VAL A 689 40.97 26.87 18.27
CA VAL A 689 41.25 25.44 18.01
C VAL A 689 42.74 25.12 18.13
N GLY A 690 43.62 25.92 17.52
CA GLY A 690 45.07 25.70 17.59
C GLY A 690 45.66 25.89 18.98
N THR A 691 45.13 26.84 19.76
CA THR A 691 45.55 27.09 21.14
C THR A 691 45.16 25.92 22.06
N GLN A 692 43.93 25.41 21.91
CA GLN A 692 43.45 24.28 22.69
C GLN A 692 44.15 22.97 22.32
N LEU A 693 44.39 22.69 21.04
CA LEU A 693 45.19 21.52 20.62
C LEU A 693 46.60 21.56 21.23
N THR A 694 47.22 22.74 21.26
CA THR A 694 48.54 22.94 21.89
C THR A 694 48.50 22.70 23.39
N TYR A 695 47.41 23.08 24.07
CA TYR A 695 47.19 22.83 25.48
C TYR A 695 46.91 21.34 25.77
N PHE A 696 46.06 20.70 24.97
CA PHE A 696 45.71 19.28 25.09
C PHE A 696 46.92 18.36 24.91
N MET A 697 47.78 18.69 23.93
CA MET A 697 49.07 18.02 23.74
C MET A 697 50.15 18.52 24.71
N ASN A 698 49.85 19.54 25.51
CA ASN A 698 50.70 20.26 26.47
C ASN A 698 52.14 20.48 26.02
N MET A 699 52.34 21.36 25.04
CA MET A 699 53.66 21.82 24.64
C MET A 699 54.21 22.96 25.54
N SER A 700 53.72 23.12 26.78
CA SER A 700 54.20 24.14 27.72
C SER A 700 55.26 23.60 28.68
N ASP A 701 56.26 24.42 29.03
CA ASP A 701 57.44 24.10 29.88
C ASP A 701 57.12 23.67 31.33
N THR A 702 55.87 23.29 31.65
CA THR A 702 55.38 23.03 33.00
C THR A 702 55.56 21.58 33.47
N GLY A 703 56.07 20.68 32.63
CA GLY A 703 56.48 19.31 33.01
C GLY A 703 55.34 18.31 33.26
N ALA A 704 54.07 18.66 32.95
CA ALA A 704 52.97 17.71 32.89
C ALA A 704 52.85 17.14 31.45
N GLN A 705 52.64 15.83 31.29
CA GLN A 705 52.38 15.27 29.96
C GLN A 705 50.93 15.61 29.58
N GLY A 706 50.70 16.30 28.45
CA GLY A 706 49.35 16.64 28.02
C GLY A 706 48.53 15.38 27.77
N GLU A 707 47.27 15.36 28.20
CA GLU A 707 46.38 14.19 28.13
C GLU A 707 46.32 13.58 26.72
N GLY A 708 46.37 14.42 25.68
CA GLY A 708 46.35 13.96 24.29
C GLY A 708 47.54 13.06 23.91
N ASN A 709 48.69 13.20 24.57
CA ASN A 709 49.88 12.39 24.28
C ASN A 709 49.69 10.89 24.59
N ARG A 710 48.77 10.52 25.49
CA ARG A 710 48.55 9.12 25.88
C ARG A 710 48.03 8.25 24.73
N PHE A 711 47.45 8.89 23.72
CA PHE A 711 46.90 8.25 22.53
C PHE A 711 47.91 8.10 21.40
N PHE A 712 49.18 8.50 21.61
CA PHE A 712 50.23 8.42 20.61
C PHE A 712 51.44 7.62 21.10
N THR A 713 52.15 7.03 20.15
CA THR A 713 53.55 6.61 20.31
C THR A 713 54.47 7.52 19.52
N CYS A 714 55.60 7.88 20.11
CA CYS A 714 56.54 8.82 19.56
C CYS A 714 57.84 8.13 19.15
N THR A 715 58.39 8.52 18.00
CA THR A 715 59.71 8.09 17.54
C THR A 715 60.61 9.32 17.33
N LEU A 716 61.66 9.44 18.15
CA LEU A 716 62.67 10.48 17.97
C LEU A 716 63.65 10.11 16.86
N SER A 717 63.81 11.01 15.88
CA SER A 717 64.85 10.95 14.85
C SER A 717 65.87 12.05 15.03
N PHE A 718 67.13 11.65 15.20
CA PHE A 718 68.25 12.56 15.36
C PHE A 718 69.39 12.17 14.42
N GLY A 719 69.89 13.11 13.63
CA GLY A 719 70.97 12.85 12.67
C GLY A 719 70.64 11.78 11.61
N GLY A 720 69.36 11.60 11.28
CA GLY A 720 68.86 10.59 10.34
C GLY A 720 68.74 9.17 10.92
N VAL A 721 68.89 9.01 12.23
CA VAL A 721 68.72 7.72 12.93
C VAL A 721 67.48 7.77 13.81
N ASN A 722 66.55 6.84 13.59
CA ASN A 722 65.33 6.71 14.38
C ASN A 722 65.58 5.84 15.61
N ARG A 723 65.08 6.28 16.78
CA ARG A 723 65.05 5.48 18.01
C ARG A 723 63.87 4.52 18.02
N THR A 724 63.82 3.65 19.03
CA THR A 724 62.67 2.79 19.29
C THR A 724 61.46 3.65 19.65
N ALA A 725 60.29 3.35 19.08
CA ALA A 725 59.05 4.03 19.44
C ALA A 725 58.71 3.80 20.93
N GLY A 726 58.24 4.85 21.61
CA GLY A 726 57.83 4.83 23.01
C GLY A 726 56.63 5.74 23.29
N PRO A 727 56.22 5.91 24.56
CA PRO A 727 55.16 6.85 24.94
C PRO A 727 55.51 8.30 24.59
N CYS A 728 54.51 9.11 24.23
CA CYS A 728 54.68 10.55 23.99
C CYS A 728 54.53 11.39 25.28
N PRO A 729 55.13 12.59 25.35
CA PRO A 729 56.17 13.09 24.45
C PRO A 729 57.52 12.44 24.75
N ASP A 730 58.23 11.93 23.74
CA ASP A 730 59.61 11.40 23.86
C ASP A 730 60.65 12.51 23.60
N ASP A 731 60.48 13.68 24.23
CA ASP A 731 61.50 14.73 24.26
C ASP A 731 62.40 14.52 25.49
N LEU A 732 63.38 13.64 25.33
CA LEU A 732 64.41 13.41 26.34
C LEU A 732 65.49 14.51 26.30
N GLY A 733 65.14 15.76 26.62
CA GLY A 733 66.10 16.83 26.95
C GLY A 733 67.06 17.21 25.82
N TYR A 734 66.58 17.19 24.57
CA TYR A 734 67.37 17.54 23.38
C TYR A 734 67.06 18.94 22.83
N GLU A 735 66.48 19.81 23.66
CA GLU A 735 66.05 21.20 23.40
C GLU A 735 67.07 22.10 22.67
N ASN A 736 68.34 21.68 22.60
CA ASN A 736 69.43 22.45 22.00
C ASN A 736 69.94 21.86 20.67
N ARG A 737 69.24 20.92 20.03
CA ARG A 737 69.68 20.30 18.76
C ARG A 737 68.54 20.07 17.77
N ALA A 738 68.90 20.06 16.48
CA ALA A 738 67.97 19.76 15.41
C ALA A 738 67.49 18.29 15.46
N HIS A 739 66.19 18.08 15.63
CA HIS A 739 65.58 16.74 15.72
C HIS A 739 64.12 16.72 15.23
N THR A 740 63.62 15.53 14.88
CA THR A 740 62.22 15.33 14.47
C THR A 740 61.57 14.26 15.33
N VAL A 741 60.37 14.55 15.84
CA VAL A 741 59.54 13.58 16.56
C VAL A 741 58.40 13.15 15.66
N PHE A 742 58.28 11.85 15.40
CA PHE A 742 57.16 11.28 14.66
C PHE A 742 56.12 10.78 15.66
N TYR A 743 54.92 11.36 15.60
CA TYR A 743 53.75 10.98 16.37
C TYR A 743 52.94 9.96 15.55
N ASN A 744 52.69 8.80 16.15
CA ASN A 744 51.85 7.75 15.59
C ASN A 744 50.65 7.54 16.51
N LEU A 745 49.45 7.88 16.02
CA LEU A 745 48.19 7.68 16.74
C LEU A 745 47.96 6.18 16.94
N ILE A 746 47.73 5.75 18.18
CA ILE A 746 47.52 4.33 18.54
C ILE A 746 46.09 4.04 19.02
N ASP A 747 45.33 5.09 19.36
CA ASP A 747 43.94 4.99 19.79
C ASP A 747 43.20 6.24 19.28
N ALA A 748 42.64 6.12 18.07
CA ALA A 748 41.97 7.22 17.40
C ALA A 748 40.66 7.58 18.08
N ASP A 749 39.83 6.57 18.39
CA ASP A 749 38.52 6.76 19.01
C ASP A 749 38.67 7.41 20.39
N GLY A 750 39.64 6.96 21.18
CA GLY A 750 39.95 7.58 22.47
C GLY A 750 40.47 9.02 22.34
N PHE A 751 41.32 9.30 21.34
CA PHE A 751 41.87 10.65 21.12
C PHE A 751 40.78 11.64 20.74
N TYR A 752 40.01 11.33 19.70
CA TYR A 752 38.96 12.21 19.18
C TYR A 752 37.79 12.30 20.17
N GLY A 753 37.37 11.19 20.78
CA GLY A 753 36.31 11.21 21.78
C GLY A 753 36.67 12.05 23.02
N ASN A 754 37.92 12.00 23.49
CA ASN A 754 38.36 12.85 24.59
C ASN A 754 38.48 14.32 24.17
N LEU A 755 38.91 14.58 22.95
CA LEU A 755 39.04 15.94 22.42
C LEU A 755 37.68 16.63 22.26
N SER A 756 36.68 15.95 21.70
CA SER A 756 35.31 16.46 21.59
C SER A 756 34.70 16.65 22.98
N ALA A 757 34.82 15.68 23.88
CA ALA A 757 34.19 15.73 25.20
C ALA A 757 34.79 16.79 26.15
N GLU A 758 36.11 16.97 26.15
CA GLU A 758 36.78 17.88 27.09
C GLU A 758 37.01 19.28 26.51
N PHE A 759 37.22 19.37 25.19
CA PHE A 759 37.62 20.62 24.52
C PHE A 759 36.63 21.10 23.46
N GLY A 760 35.57 20.35 23.13
CA GLY A 760 34.57 20.75 22.13
C GLY A 760 35.16 21.04 20.76
N ILE A 761 36.19 20.28 20.36
CA ILE A 761 36.84 20.36 19.05
C ILE A 761 36.48 19.11 18.26
N GLU A 762 35.85 19.31 17.11
CA GLU A 762 35.41 18.22 16.27
C GLU A 762 36.55 17.47 15.58
N PRO A 763 36.38 16.16 15.30
CA PRO A 763 37.40 15.37 14.65
C PRO A 763 37.86 15.94 13.29
N ASP A 764 36.93 16.50 12.51
CA ASP A 764 37.19 17.10 11.20
C ASP A 764 37.92 18.46 11.29
N TRP A 765 37.89 19.12 12.45
CA TRP A 765 38.63 20.35 12.72
C TRP A 765 40.12 20.09 12.97
N VAL A 766 40.55 18.82 13.01
CA VAL A 766 41.92 18.41 13.32
C VAL A 766 42.49 17.52 12.23
N VAL A 767 43.69 17.86 11.75
CA VAL A 767 44.45 17.01 10.84
C VAL A 767 45.79 16.61 11.47
N LEU A 768 46.23 15.38 11.22
CA LEU A 768 47.58 14.94 11.62
C LEU A 768 48.60 15.44 10.60
N GLY A 769 49.14 16.61 10.87
CA GLY A 769 50.09 17.30 10.00
C GLY A 769 51.48 17.41 10.63
N GLY A 770 52.18 18.48 10.26
CA GLY A 770 53.46 18.82 10.82
C GLY A 770 53.40 20.05 11.71
N TRP A 771 54.29 20.13 12.69
CA TRP A 771 54.48 21.32 13.51
C TRP A 771 55.97 21.64 13.64
N SER A 772 56.37 22.90 13.60
CA SER A 772 57.78 23.31 13.78
C SER A 772 57.92 24.47 14.76
N SER A 773 59.06 24.50 15.46
CA SER A 773 59.35 25.56 16.44
C SER A 773 59.52 26.96 15.84
N THR A 774 59.69 27.06 14.53
CA THR A 774 59.91 28.33 13.82
C THR A 774 58.68 28.84 13.06
N GLU A 775 57.84 27.95 12.55
CA GLU A 775 56.71 28.30 11.67
C GLU A 775 55.35 27.90 12.24
N GLY A 776 55.31 27.11 13.32
CA GLY A 776 54.07 26.55 13.83
C GLY A 776 53.54 25.40 12.94
N PRO A 777 52.21 25.26 12.80
CA PRO A 777 51.60 24.16 12.04
C PRO A 777 51.84 24.28 10.52
N TYR A 778 52.11 23.15 9.86
CA TYR A 778 52.25 23.02 8.40
C TYR A 778 51.57 21.74 7.88
N TYR A 779 51.07 21.79 6.65
CA TYR A 779 50.07 20.83 6.14
C TYR A 779 50.61 19.86 5.08
N ASP A 780 51.88 19.97 4.68
CA ASP A 780 52.49 19.14 3.65
C ASP A 780 53.61 18.23 4.19
N ASP A 781 53.75 17.05 3.57
CA ASP A 781 54.82 16.10 3.91
C ASP A 781 56.20 16.51 3.38
N LYS A 782 56.23 17.53 2.50
CA LYS A 782 57.46 18.05 1.92
C LYS A 782 58.23 18.74 3.03
N GLY A 783 59.34 18.14 3.43
CA GLY A 783 60.18 18.67 4.51
C GLY A 783 60.51 20.14 4.26
N ASN A 784 59.92 21.03 5.05
CA ASN A 784 60.14 22.45 4.85
C ASN A 784 61.59 22.80 5.23
N THR A 785 62.28 23.41 4.27
CA THR A 785 63.70 23.76 4.24
C THR A 785 64.05 25.01 5.05
N ALA A 786 63.27 25.33 6.10
CA ALA A 786 63.33 26.62 6.79
C ALA A 786 64.29 26.68 7.99
N CYS A 787 65.10 25.64 8.24
CA CYS A 787 66.27 25.76 9.12
C CYS A 787 67.55 25.51 8.35
N ASN A 788 68.11 26.57 7.78
CA ASN A 788 69.51 26.57 7.34
C ASN A 788 70.39 26.59 8.59
N VAL A 789 70.75 25.40 9.09
CA VAL A 789 71.68 25.20 10.23
C VAL A 789 73.10 25.73 9.93
N TYR A 790 73.33 26.29 8.73
CA TYR A 790 74.64 26.77 8.30
C TYR A 790 75.05 28.14 8.89
N ASP A 791 74.11 28.98 9.34
CA ASP A 791 74.44 30.34 9.84
C ASP A 791 74.29 30.55 11.36
N ASN A 792 73.71 29.60 12.10
CA ASN A 792 73.68 29.67 13.57
C ASN A 792 73.66 28.27 14.23
N PRO A 793 74.77 27.79 14.81
CA PRO A 793 74.84 26.50 15.51
C PRO A 793 74.03 26.43 16.82
N GLU A 794 73.50 27.56 17.30
CA GLU A 794 72.72 27.68 18.54
C GLU A 794 71.20 27.74 18.30
N ALA A 795 70.73 27.71 17.04
CA ALA A 795 69.30 27.66 16.74
C ALA A 795 68.78 26.21 16.79
N ALA A 796 68.11 25.84 17.88
CA ALA A 796 67.49 24.53 18.04
C ALA A 796 66.14 24.46 17.30
N CYS A 797 66.17 23.96 16.06
CA CYS A 797 64.95 23.69 15.32
C CYS A 797 64.44 22.29 15.57
N TRP A 798 63.17 22.14 15.94
CA TRP A 798 62.56 20.83 16.11
C TRP A 798 61.24 20.77 15.35
N TRP A 799 60.94 19.56 14.87
CA TRP A 799 59.77 19.28 14.04
C TRP A 799 58.98 18.12 14.63
N HIS A 800 57.67 18.27 14.69
CA HIS A 800 56.74 17.15 14.88
C HIS A 800 56.12 16.77 13.53
N ARG A 801 55.94 15.47 13.32
CA ARG A 801 55.24 14.90 12.16
C ARG A 801 54.16 13.93 12.62
N GLY A 802 53.02 13.94 11.95
CA GLY A 802 51.82 13.22 12.43
C GLY A 802 51.22 13.86 13.68
N PHE A 803 51.46 15.15 13.89
CA PHE A 803 51.03 15.91 15.05
C PHE A 803 49.66 16.55 14.79
N PRO A 804 48.73 16.56 15.75
CA PRO A 804 47.42 17.18 15.56
C PRO A 804 47.57 18.70 15.42
N ILE A 805 47.10 19.23 14.29
CA ILE A 805 47.04 20.66 13.99
C ILE A 805 45.63 21.03 13.51
N PRO A 806 45.19 22.30 13.62
CA PRO A 806 43.89 22.72 13.11
C PRO A 806 43.76 22.41 11.62
N ALA A 807 42.58 22.03 11.15
CA ALA A 807 42.28 21.89 9.73
C ALA A 807 42.34 23.26 9.02
N GLN A 808 42.69 23.27 7.73
CA GLN A 808 42.74 24.52 6.95
C GLN A 808 41.38 25.19 6.77
N LYS A 809 40.31 24.39 6.82
CA LYS A 809 38.93 24.84 6.73
C LYS A 809 38.20 24.28 7.94
N ILE A 810 37.72 25.17 8.79
CA ILE A 810 36.86 24.86 9.94
C ILE A 810 35.51 25.52 9.69
N THR A 811 34.44 24.73 9.76
CA THR A 811 33.05 25.19 9.59
C THR A 811 32.37 25.11 10.95
N ILE A 812 31.63 26.14 11.32
CA ILE A 812 30.88 26.18 12.57
C ILE A 812 29.42 26.37 12.21
N SER A 813 28.59 25.39 12.55
CA SER A 813 27.17 25.37 12.24
C SER A 813 26.39 26.35 13.12
N ASP A 814 25.44 27.09 12.55
CA ASP A 814 24.54 27.97 13.31
C ASP A 814 23.41 27.12 13.90
N PRO A 815 23.28 26.99 15.24
CA PRO A 815 22.24 26.16 15.86
C PRO A 815 20.82 26.66 15.58
N ARG A 816 20.64 27.89 15.06
CA ARG A 816 19.34 28.37 14.59
C ARG A 816 18.89 27.75 13.27
N GLU A 817 19.80 27.21 12.48
CA GLU A 817 19.45 26.76 11.13
C GLU A 817 18.49 25.57 11.20
N LEU A 818 18.75 24.62 12.08
CA LEU A 818 17.86 23.50 12.35
C LEU A 818 16.50 23.94 12.91
N MET A 819 16.49 24.90 13.83
CA MET A 819 15.25 25.47 14.35
C MET A 819 14.44 26.20 13.26
N ARG A 820 15.10 26.89 12.31
CA ARG A 820 14.42 27.51 11.17
C ARG A 820 13.79 26.48 10.23
N GLN A 821 14.43 25.32 10.07
CA GLN A 821 13.94 24.21 9.25
C GLN A 821 12.80 23.46 9.94
N ALA A 822 12.88 23.27 11.26
CA ALA A 822 11.84 22.61 12.06
C ALA A 822 10.60 23.48 12.27
N LEU A 823 10.77 24.79 12.47
CA LEU A 823 9.70 25.74 12.83
C LEU A 823 8.41 25.64 11.99
N PRO A 824 8.46 25.54 10.64
CA PRO A 824 7.26 25.39 9.82
C PRO A 824 6.46 24.12 10.12
N ASN A 825 7.12 23.06 10.61
CA ASN A 825 6.54 21.74 10.84
C ASN A 825 6.28 21.43 12.32
N ILE A 826 6.73 22.27 13.26
CA ILE A 826 6.40 22.13 14.68
C ILE A 826 4.88 22.05 14.94
N PRO A 827 3.99 22.76 14.21
CA PRO A 827 2.55 22.56 14.34
C PRO A 827 2.09 21.11 14.07
N ASN A 828 2.79 20.37 13.21
CA ASN A 828 2.50 18.95 12.95
C ASN A 828 2.88 18.09 14.15
N LEU A 829 4.06 18.33 14.75
CA LEU A 829 4.47 17.68 15.99
C LEU A 829 3.48 17.96 17.13
N GLN A 830 3.01 19.20 17.26
CA GLN A 830 1.98 19.58 18.23
C GLN A 830 0.65 18.85 17.98
N LEU A 831 0.22 18.77 16.72
CA LEU A 831 -1.01 18.09 16.33
C LEU A 831 -0.91 16.58 16.56
N SER A 832 0.22 15.96 16.21
CA SER A 832 0.48 14.54 16.42
C SER A 832 0.40 14.17 17.90
N LEU A 833 1.03 14.97 18.77
CA LEU A 833 1.00 14.77 20.21
C LEU A 833 -0.45 14.85 20.75
N LEU A 834 -1.23 15.85 20.32
CA LEU A 834 -2.64 15.99 20.72
C LEU A 834 -3.54 14.86 20.21
N ILE A 835 -3.33 14.39 18.97
CA ILE A 835 -4.07 13.24 18.43
C ILE A 835 -3.75 11.99 19.25
N THR A 836 -2.49 11.77 19.60
CA THR A 836 -2.08 10.61 20.41
C THR A 836 -2.67 10.67 21.82
N GLU A 837 -2.69 11.85 22.46
CA GLU A 837 -3.40 12.05 23.74
C GLU A 837 -4.89 11.73 23.62
N LEU A 838 -5.57 12.16 22.55
CA LEU A 838 -6.98 11.84 22.32
C LEU A 838 -7.23 10.35 22.09
N GLN A 839 -6.33 9.66 21.41
CA GLN A 839 -6.41 8.21 21.21
C GLN A 839 -6.25 7.47 22.55
N ILE A 840 -5.28 7.87 23.38
CA ILE A 840 -5.10 7.31 24.73
C ILE A 840 -6.32 7.60 25.62
N LEU A 841 -6.85 8.83 25.59
CA LEU A 841 -8.03 9.23 26.36
C LEU A 841 -9.30 8.46 25.97
N SER A 842 -9.44 8.11 24.70
CA SER A 842 -10.60 7.38 24.17
C SER A 842 -10.43 5.86 24.25
N GLY A 843 -9.28 5.37 24.68
CA GLY A 843 -8.95 3.93 24.67
C GLY A 843 -8.72 3.37 23.27
N SER A 844 -8.64 4.21 22.23
CA SER A 844 -8.42 3.79 20.84
C SER A 844 -6.94 3.64 20.47
N PHE A 845 -6.03 3.96 21.39
CA PHE A 845 -4.60 3.76 21.19
C PHE A 845 -4.21 2.31 21.53
N ASP A 846 -3.94 1.50 20.50
CA ASP A 846 -3.59 0.07 20.63
C ASP A 846 -2.06 -0.16 20.77
N GLY A 847 -1.39 0.69 21.56
CA GLY A 847 0.07 0.69 21.72
C GLY A 847 0.54 0.92 23.16
N VAL A 848 1.85 0.83 23.39
CA VAL A 848 2.44 1.07 24.72
C VAL A 848 2.67 2.57 24.93
N ILE A 849 2.05 3.16 25.97
CA ILE A 849 2.16 4.61 26.25
C ILE A 849 3.61 5.03 26.56
N ASP A 850 4.43 4.17 27.17
CA ASP A 850 5.86 4.44 27.35
C ASP A 850 6.55 4.67 26.00
N ASP A 851 6.21 3.92 24.95
CA ASP A 851 6.81 4.11 23.62
C ASP A 851 6.51 5.49 23.04
N VAL A 852 5.29 5.98 23.29
CA VAL A 852 4.86 7.34 22.95
C VAL A 852 5.67 8.38 23.73
N VAL A 853 5.81 8.19 25.04
CA VAL A 853 6.58 9.09 25.92
C VAL A 853 8.05 9.14 25.51
N GLN A 854 8.69 8.00 25.25
CA GLN A 854 10.10 7.93 24.82
C GLN A 854 10.30 8.65 23.49
N THR A 855 9.36 8.52 22.56
CA THR A 855 9.44 9.11 21.23
C THR A 855 9.26 10.62 21.26
N TYR A 856 8.16 11.12 21.84
CA TYR A 856 7.90 12.57 21.89
C TYR A 856 8.90 13.32 22.77
N SER A 857 9.32 12.75 23.90
CA SER A 857 10.31 13.39 24.77
C SER A 857 11.65 13.59 24.06
N THR A 858 12.06 12.61 23.25
CA THR A 858 13.29 12.71 22.45
C THR A 858 13.20 13.88 21.48
N ALA A 859 12.12 14.00 20.70
CA ALA A 859 11.96 15.13 19.78
C ALA A 859 11.91 16.49 20.50
N VAL A 860 11.09 16.60 21.55
CA VAL A 860 10.89 17.87 22.27
C VAL A 860 12.18 18.33 22.95
N PHE A 861 12.93 17.43 23.60
CA PHE A 861 14.17 17.80 24.28
C PHE A 861 15.30 18.11 23.32
N THR A 862 15.36 17.47 22.14
CA THR A 862 16.31 17.84 21.09
C THR A 862 16.07 19.27 20.61
N LEU A 863 14.80 19.65 20.40
CA LEU A 863 14.44 21.04 20.07
C LEU A 863 14.78 22.02 21.20
N ALA A 864 14.57 21.63 22.46
CA ALA A 864 14.89 22.48 23.62
C ALA A 864 16.40 22.75 23.75
N GLU A 865 17.24 21.73 23.57
CA GLU A 865 18.71 21.84 23.58
C GLU A 865 19.22 22.78 22.48
N LEU A 866 18.63 22.75 21.28
CA LEU A 866 18.98 23.69 20.21
C LEU A 866 18.76 25.14 20.63
N VAL A 867 17.61 25.42 21.25
CA VAL A 867 17.29 26.77 21.73
C VAL A 867 18.27 27.20 22.82
N ASP A 868 18.64 26.31 23.75
CA ASP A 868 19.63 26.63 24.80
C ASP A 868 21.01 27.01 24.22
N ARG A 869 21.42 26.35 23.12
CA ARG A 869 22.66 26.72 22.41
C ARG A 869 22.59 28.08 21.76
N VAL A 870 21.44 28.44 21.20
CA VAL A 870 21.20 29.79 20.66
C VAL A 870 21.38 30.84 21.78
N TYR A 871 20.86 30.58 22.99
CA TYR A 871 21.10 31.46 24.16
C TYR A 871 22.58 31.53 24.54
N SER A 872 23.27 30.40 24.50
CA SER A 872 24.69 30.32 24.86
C SER A 872 25.59 31.08 23.88
N VAL A 873 25.28 31.03 22.57
CA VAL A 873 25.94 31.87 21.54
C VAL A 873 25.77 33.36 21.85
N VAL A 874 24.55 33.80 22.19
CA VAL A 874 24.28 35.21 22.55
C VAL A 874 25.09 35.61 23.79
N ALA A 875 25.09 34.78 24.83
CA ALA A 875 25.83 35.06 26.06
C ALA A 875 27.34 35.17 25.83
N ILE A 876 27.92 34.36 24.94
CA ILE A 876 29.34 34.46 24.57
C ILE A 876 29.59 35.69 23.71
N GLY A 877 28.76 35.96 22.71
CA GLY A 877 28.86 37.14 21.86
C GLY A 877 28.81 38.44 22.66
N GLU A 878 27.91 38.55 23.65
CA GLU A 878 27.85 39.70 24.57
C GLU A 878 29.15 39.88 25.35
N LYS A 879 29.77 38.79 25.82
CA LYS A 879 31.06 38.85 26.51
C LYS A 879 32.18 39.29 25.57
N ILE A 880 32.24 38.74 24.35
CA ILE A 880 33.21 39.13 23.32
C ILE A 880 33.06 40.62 22.97
N GLU A 881 31.83 41.09 22.76
CA GLU A 881 31.52 42.49 22.46
C GLU A 881 31.93 43.42 23.62
N ALA A 882 31.64 43.02 24.86
CA ALA A 882 32.01 43.77 26.07
C ALA A 882 33.54 43.87 26.26
N GLU A 883 34.30 42.85 25.83
CA GLU A 883 35.76 42.87 25.87
C GLU A 883 36.40 43.64 24.72
N LYS A 884 35.84 43.54 23.49
CA LYS A 884 36.25 44.36 22.34
C LYS A 884 36.15 45.87 22.64
N LYS A 885 35.13 46.30 23.39
CA LYS A 885 34.95 47.71 23.81
C LYS A 885 35.98 48.22 24.82
N LYS A 886 36.82 47.34 25.42
CA LYS A 886 37.85 47.71 26.40
C LYS A 886 39.25 47.92 25.82
N GLU A 887 39.42 47.92 24.48
CA GLU A 887 40.71 48.07 23.77
C GLU A 887 41.84 47.14 24.31
N LEU A 888 41.48 45.96 24.82
CA LEU A 888 42.44 44.99 25.33
C LEU A 888 42.63 43.86 24.32
N ILE A 889 43.68 44.02 23.52
CA ILE A 889 44.05 43.16 22.39
C ILE A 889 44.56 41.80 22.91
N LEU A 890 43.81 40.73 22.57
CA LEU A 890 44.19 39.31 22.46
C LEU A 890 44.73 38.54 23.69
N GLN A 891 45.52 39.13 24.59
CA GLN A 891 46.15 38.38 25.69
C GLN A 891 45.22 38.10 26.89
N ILE A 892 44.20 38.93 27.13
CA ILE A 892 43.22 38.68 28.21
C ILE A 892 42.14 37.69 27.77
N LEU A 893 41.70 37.77 26.51
CA LEU A 893 40.73 36.84 25.92
C LEU A 893 41.20 35.38 26.04
N GLY A 894 42.48 35.10 25.74
CA GLY A 894 43.05 33.76 25.89
C GLY A 894 43.12 33.25 27.34
N GLY A 895 43.26 34.13 28.34
CA GLY A 895 43.34 33.75 29.76
C GLY A 895 41.98 33.64 30.46
N VAL A 896 41.00 34.46 30.06
CA VAL A 896 39.64 34.46 30.61
C VAL A 896 38.78 33.36 29.99
N PHE A 897 38.99 33.04 28.70
CA PHE A 897 38.20 32.04 27.99
C PHE A 897 38.87 30.67 27.81
N LEU A 898 40.10 30.46 28.31
CA LEU A 898 40.66 29.11 28.49
C LEU A 898 39.80 28.20 29.39
N ILE A 899 38.86 28.80 30.14
CA ILE A 899 37.96 28.14 31.10
C ILE A 899 36.51 28.12 30.58
N VAL A 900 36.21 28.77 29.45
CA VAL A 900 34.88 28.66 28.85
C VAL A 900 34.89 27.41 27.99
N PRO A 901 34.18 26.33 28.39
CA PRO A 901 34.08 25.15 27.56
C PRO A 901 33.60 25.57 26.17
N PHE A 902 34.27 25.10 25.14
CA PHE A 902 33.86 25.32 23.77
C PHE A 902 32.42 24.84 23.66
N LEU A 903 31.54 25.71 23.19
CA LEU A 903 30.23 25.28 22.70
C LEU A 903 30.42 24.68 21.29
N GLY A 904 31.39 23.78 21.12
CA GLY A 904 31.48 23.01 19.87
C GLY A 904 30.11 22.39 19.58
N PRO A 905 29.77 22.13 18.30
CA PRO A 905 28.69 21.19 18.05
C PRO A 905 29.12 19.94 18.81
N LEU A 906 28.52 19.61 19.95
CA LEU A 906 28.83 18.33 20.56
C LEU A 906 28.47 17.34 19.46
N SER A 907 29.42 16.54 19.00
CA SER A 907 29.34 15.77 17.74
C SER A 907 27.90 15.27 17.41
N GLY A 908 27.17 14.79 18.43
CA GLY A 908 25.77 14.36 18.29
C GLY A 908 24.78 15.38 17.74
N LEU A 909 24.91 16.68 18.02
CA LEU A 909 24.05 17.73 17.43
C LEU A 909 24.53 18.21 16.06
N GLY A 910 25.83 18.15 15.79
CA GLY A 910 26.35 18.34 14.44
C GLY A 910 25.78 17.29 13.50
N ASP A 911 25.83 16.02 13.94
CA ASP A 911 25.25 14.87 13.25
C ASP A 911 23.72 14.99 13.12
N VAL A 912 23.02 15.60 14.08
CA VAL A 912 21.58 15.89 13.96
C VAL A 912 21.28 16.96 12.92
N ILE A 913 22.07 18.03 12.88
CA ILE A 913 21.93 19.10 11.88
C ILE A 913 22.29 18.57 10.49
N GLU A 914 23.41 17.84 10.36
CA GLU A 914 23.86 17.26 9.10
C GLU A 914 22.93 16.15 8.61
N GLY A 915 22.44 15.29 9.51
CA GLY A 915 21.47 14.26 9.21
C GLY A 915 20.13 14.85 8.74
N LEU A 916 19.68 15.95 9.35
CA LEU A 916 18.48 16.65 8.87
C LEU A 916 18.75 17.43 7.57
N ASP A 917 19.90 18.08 7.41
CA ASP A 917 20.29 18.74 6.16
C ASP A 917 20.39 17.72 5.01
N ALA A 918 20.86 16.49 5.28
CA ALA A 918 20.85 15.38 4.33
C ALA A 918 19.43 14.93 4.00
N ALA A 919 18.58 14.74 5.01
CA ALA A 919 17.16 14.43 4.84
C ALA A 919 16.42 15.53 4.04
N LEU A 920 16.75 16.80 4.26
CA LEU A 920 16.21 17.96 3.55
C LEU A 920 16.81 18.15 2.15
N ALA A 921 18.07 17.79 1.93
CA ALA A 921 18.69 17.84 0.61
C ALA A 921 18.05 16.82 -0.35
N LEU A 922 17.60 15.68 0.17
CA LEU A 922 16.76 14.71 -0.54
C LEU A 922 15.41 15.31 -1.00
N VAL A 923 14.91 16.36 -0.33
CA VAL A 923 13.70 17.10 -0.74
C VAL A 923 13.97 18.04 -1.94
N GLY A 924 15.24 18.34 -2.25
CA GLY A 924 15.64 19.35 -3.25
C GLY A 924 16.30 18.82 -4.54
N THR A 925 16.73 17.56 -4.59
CA THR A 925 17.36 16.96 -5.79
C THR A 925 16.59 15.75 -6.30
N ALA A 926 16.21 15.78 -7.58
CA ALA A 926 15.81 14.58 -8.32
C ALA A 926 17.02 13.65 -8.42
N ALA A 927 17.19 12.76 -7.45
CA ALA A 927 18.22 11.74 -7.42
C ALA A 927 17.65 10.49 -6.75
N ASN A 928 17.61 9.41 -7.54
CA ASN A 928 17.43 8.05 -7.08
C ASN A 928 18.44 7.75 -5.96
N GLU A 929 17.97 7.54 -4.74
CA GLU A 929 18.62 6.78 -3.67
C GLU A 929 17.62 6.68 -2.51
N ALA A 930 16.60 5.82 -2.67
CA ALA A 930 15.70 5.41 -1.59
C ALA A 930 16.42 4.43 -0.63
N THR A 931 17.61 4.80 -0.16
CA THR A 931 18.44 3.93 0.68
C THR A 931 18.89 4.54 2.00
N ASP A 932 18.70 5.84 2.30
CA ASP A 932 19.39 6.42 3.48
C ASP A 932 18.56 6.55 4.76
N ILE A 933 17.24 6.72 4.74
CA ILE A 933 16.45 6.72 5.98
C ILE A 933 16.30 5.29 6.53
N TYR A 934 16.26 4.28 5.64
CA TYR A 934 16.22 2.86 6.03
C TYR A 934 17.62 2.26 6.29
N THR A 935 18.73 2.94 5.97
CA THR A 935 20.09 2.50 6.38
C THR A 935 20.63 3.21 7.62
N MET A 936 20.02 4.31 8.07
CA MET A 936 20.16 4.81 9.46
C MET A 936 19.54 3.86 10.51
N VAL A 937 19.01 2.71 10.09
CA VAL A 937 18.26 1.74 10.90
C VAL A 937 19.15 0.77 11.70
N GLN A 938 20.46 0.98 11.74
CA GLN A 938 21.36 0.14 12.54
C GLN A 938 22.18 0.88 13.61
N ASP A 939 22.06 2.21 13.72
CA ASP A 939 22.84 3.01 14.69
C ASP A 939 21.95 3.74 15.72
N PRO A 940 21.97 3.31 17.00
CA PRO A 940 21.27 4.00 18.09
C PRO A 940 21.68 5.46 18.27
N GLU A 941 22.88 5.88 17.86
CA GLU A 941 23.34 7.28 17.97
C GLU A 941 22.52 8.23 17.08
N SER A 942 21.86 7.72 16.05
CA SER A 942 21.03 8.50 15.11
C SER A 942 19.58 8.71 15.56
N ALA A 943 19.17 8.15 16.70
CA ALA A 943 17.78 8.13 17.15
C ALA A 943 17.12 9.53 17.24
N PRO A 944 17.77 10.59 17.75
CA PRO A 944 17.16 11.92 17.78
C PRO A 944 16.81 12.46 16.40
N VAL A 945 17.64 12.18 15.39
CA VAL A 945 17.42 12.62 14.00
C VAL A 945 16.28 11.86 13.37
N ALA A 946 16.27 10.53 13.51
CA ALA A 946 15.23 9.68 12.92
C ALA A 946 13.85 10.02 13.50
N ILE A 947 13.76 10.16 14.83
CA ILE A 947 12.53 10.50 15.53
C ILE A 947 12.06 11.91 15.15
N LEU A 948 12.96 12.89 15.16
CA LEU A 948 12.61 14.27 14.79
C LEU A 948 12.21 14.37 13.32
N SER A 949 12.85 13.62 12.43
CA SER A 949 12.56 13.61 10.99
C SER A 949 11.17 13.05 10.70
N MET A 950 10.83 11.96 11.39
CA MET A 950 9.55 11.28 11.27
C MET A 950 8.41 12.11 11.86
N LEU A 951 8.59 12.64 13.08
CA LEU A 951 7.54 13.42 13.76
C LEU A 951 7.32 14.82 13.17
N LEU A 952 8.34 15.42 12.53
CA LEU A 952 8.19 16.67 11.80
C LEU A 952 7.82 16.45 10.32
N ASP A 953 7.63 15.21 9.90
CA ASP A 953 7.19 14.82 8.57
C ASP A 953 8.07 15.40 7.44
N PHE A 954 9.38 15.18 7.55
CA PHE A 954 10.34 15.54 6.49
C PHE A 954 10.42 14.49 5.37
N ASN A 955 9.42 13.61 5.27
CA ASN A 955 9.41 12.52 4.30
C ASN A 955 9.32 13.03 2.85
N VAL A 956 10.11 12.35 2.01
CA VAL A 956 10.31 12.61 0.59
C VAL A 956 8.97 12.49 -0.15
N GLY A 957 8.39 13.61 -0.57
CA GLY A 957 7.20 13.67 -1.42
C GLY A 957 6.03 14.51 -0.90
N ALA A 958 6.02 14.90 0.37
CA ALA A 958 4.99 15.78 0.92
C ALA A 958 5.38 17.25 0.76
N ALA A 959 4.46 18.07 0.25
CA ALA A 959 4.60 19.52 0.33
C ALA A 959 4.55 19.94 1.81
N ALA A 960 5.51 20.75 2.25
CA ALA A 960 5.61 21.24 3.63
C ALA A 960 4.24 21.72 4.18
N GLY A 961 3.81 21.13 5.31
CA GLY A 961 2.66 21.59 6.09
C GLY A 961 1.37 20.77 6.02
N VAL A 962 1.42 19.46 5.72
CA VAL A 962 0.23 18.59 5.80
C VAL A 962 0.50 17.43 6.77
N ALA A 963 0.06 17.54 8.02
CA ALA A 963 0.04 16.41 8.94
C ALA A 963 -0.94 15.32 8.46
N THR A 964 -0.55 14.05 8.58
CA THR A 964 -1.43 12.89 8.37
C THR A 964 -2.57 12.92 9.38
N LYS A 965 -3.79 12.55 8.96
CA LYS A 965 -4.99 12.58 9.82
C LYS A 965 -5.03 11.45 10.84
N ASP A 966 -4.15 10.46 10.71
CA ASP A 966 -4.18 9.21 11.46
C ASP A 966 -3.20 9.17 12.64
N GLY A 967 -2.41 10.23 12.83
CA GLY A 967 -1.31 10.26 13.81
C GLY A 967 -0.17 9.33 13.41
N VAL A 968 0.72 9.05 14.36
CA VAL A 968 1.77 8.02 14.22
C VAL A 968 1.20 6.70 14.75
N SER A 969 1.34 5.61 14.01
CA SER A 969 0.80 4.30 14.40
C SER A 969 1.55 3.71 15.61
N ALA A 970 0.91 2.77 16.32
CA ALA A 970 1.53 2.08 17.45
C ALA A 970 2.83 1.35 17.09
N ILE A 971 2.90 0.77 15.87
CA ILE A 971 4.09 0.08 15.35
C ILE A 971 5.24 1.07 15.10
N GLU A 972 4.93 2.26 14.59
CA GLU A 972 5.91 3.31 14.38
C GLU A 972 6.45 3.86 15.71
N PHE A 973 5.59 4.00 16.73
CA PHE A 973 6.02 4.35 18.08
C PHE A 973 6.92 3.28 18.71
N ASP A 974 6.59 1.99 18.60
CA ASP A 974 7.44 0.90 19.09
C ASP A 974 8.84 0.95 18.44
N SER A 975 8.89 1.10 17.11
CA SER A 975 10.15 1.19 16.37
C SER A 975 11.01 2.38 16.81
N MET A 976 10.40 3.56 16.99
CA MET A 976 11.10 4.76 17.45
C MET A 976 11.56 4.66 18.90
N ALA A 977 10.70 4.15 19.78
CA ALA A 977 11.02 3.95 21.19
C ALA A 977 12.14 2.93 21.38
N LEU A 978 12.15 1.85 20.59
CA LEU A 978 13.22 0.85 20.59
C LEU A 978 14.58 1.47 20.23
N ARG A 979 14.61 2.41 19.27
CA ARG A 979 15.83 3.18 18.94
C ARG A 979 16.28 4.06 20.09
N ARG A 980 15.36 4.81 20.69
CA ARG A 980 15.65 5.67 21.84
C ARG A 980 16.23 4.87 23.02
N ARG A 981 15.65 3.70 23.31
CA ARG A 981 16.15 2.77 24.34
C ARG A 981 17.52 2.19 24.01
N GLY A 982 17.90 2.15 22.74
CA GLY A 982 19.22 1.70 22.28
C GLY A 982 20.36 2.69 22.56
N MET A 983 20.08 3.97 22.81
CA MET A 983 21.09 4.99 23.10
C MET A 983 21.79 4.71 24.43
N LYS A 984 23.13 4.69 24.43
CA LYS A 984 23.93 4.59 25.64
C LYS A 984 24.03 5.96 26.33
N GLY A 985 24.44 5.98 27.59
CA GLY A 985 24.65 7.23 28.33
C GLY A 985 25.69 8.18 27.69
N SER A 986 26.66 7.64 26.94
CA SER A 986 27.58 8.44 26.10
C SER A 986 26.85 9.19 24.99
N ASP A 987 25.83 8.57 24.40
CA ASP A 987 25.12 9.02 23.21
C ASP A 987 24.06 10.05 23.62
N ILE A 988 23.43 9.87 24.78
CA ILE A 988 22.55 10.89 25.39
C ILE A 988 23.36 12.16 25.72
N LYS A 989 24.55 11.98 26.29
CA LYS A 989 25.43 13.10 26.67
C LYS A 989 26.00 13.84 25.46
N SER A 990 26.18 13.17 24.32
CA SER A 990 26.68 13.80 23.09
C SER A 990 25.64 14.72 22.43
N VAL A 991 24.34 14.50 22.66
CA VAL A 991 23.28 15.44 22.20
C VAL A 991 23.38 16.76 22.96
N GLY A 992 23.48 16.73 24.28
CA GLY A 992 23.71 17.94 25.07
C GLY A 992 23.33 17.86 26.53
N VAL A 993 23.79 18.86 27.29
CA VAL A 993 23.64 18.88 28.75
C VAL A 993 22.20 19.12 29.16
N LEU A 994 21.44 19.96 28.43
CA LEU A 994 20.03 20.16 28.72
C LEU A 994 19.21 18.94 28.32
N PHE A 995 19.55 18.31 27.19
CA PHE A 995 18.95 17.03 26.77
C PHE A 995 19.16 15.93 27.82
N GLU A 996 20.40 15.73 28.28
CA GLU A 996 20.74 14.77 29.36
C GLU A 996 19.96 15.09 30.64
N GLN A 997 19.94 16.35 31.08
CA GLN A 997 19.20 16.77 32.28
C GLN A 997 17.69 16.52 32.19
N LYS A 998 17.08 16.82 31.04
CA LYS A 998 15.64 16.62 30.81
C LYS A 998 15.30 15.13 30.70
N MET A 999 16.20 14.33 30.13
CA MET A 999 16.07 12.87 30.07
C MET A 999 16.22 12.23 31.44
N ASP A 1000 17.21 12.62 32.24
CA ASP A 1000 17.36 12.18 33.63
C ASP A 1000 16.15 12.58 34.48
N GLN A 1001 15.61 13.79 34.23
CA GLN A 1001 14.39 14.26 34.89
C GLN A 1001 13.19 13.38 34.50
N LEU A 1002 13.00 13.09 33.22
CA LEU A 1002 11.95 12.20 32.73
C LEU A 1002 12.11 10.79 33.32
N GLU A 1003 13.31 10.21 33.31
CA GLU A 1003 13.56 8.90 33.92
C GLU A 1003 13.27 8.92 35.42
N SER A 1004 13.57 10.01 36.13
CA SER A 1004 13.20 10.16 37.55
C SER A 1004 11.68 10.23 37.78
N ILE A 1005 10.93 10.70 36.78
CA ILE A 1005 9.46 10.78 36.79
C ILE A 1005 8.88 9.39 36.49
N VAL A 1006 9.27 8.76 35.38
CA VAL A 1006 8.74 7.48 34.88
C VAL A 1006 9.21 6.28 35.73
N SER A 1007 10.42 6.32 36.30
CA SER A 1007 10.93 5.23 37.17
C SER A 1007 10.16 5.03 38.48
N LYS A 1008 9.31 5.99 38.88
CA LYS A 1008 8.38 5.81 40.00
C LYS A 1008 7.19 4.90 39.64
N CYS A 1009 6.89 4.71 38.35
CA CYS A 1009 5.89 3.77 37.85
C CYS A 1009 6.39 2.32 37.95
N ALA A 1010 7.70 2.09 37.78
CA ALA A 1010 8.34 0.77 37.82
C ALA A 1010 8.53 0.18 39.25
N ARG A 1011 7.97 0.79 40.30
CA ARG A 1011 8.16 0.38 41.71
C ARG A 1011 6.94 -0.24 42.40
N ILE A 1012 5.92 -0.62 41.63
CA ILE A 1012 4.76 -1.36 42.15
C ILE A 1012 4.64 -2.69 41.43
#